data_AF-A0A2D4XCW0-F1
#
_entry.id   AF-A0A2D4XCW0-F1
#
_cell.length_a   1.000
_cell.length_b   1.000
_cell.length_c   1.000
_cell.angle_alpha   90.00
_cell.angle_beta   90.00
_cell.angle_gamma   90.00
#
_symmetry.space_group_name_H-M   'P 1'
#
loop_
_entity.id
_entity.type
_entity.pdbx_description
1 polymer ?
#
loop_
_entity_poly.entity_id
_entity_poly.type
_entity_poly.pdbx_seq_one_letter_code
_entity_poly.pdbx_strand_id
1 'polypeptide(L)'
;MIVRHGPPSGAMRRWVALLVFSSLAASSASPAVSAQISQPDIIQEHWYHSYATLTLDVNAWEDEYPEIVKLLVVGQTEMGRNLWMLQISDWSQENRPDGAAKEVVYIDGGHHGNEHLGTELAFLVAEHYIEGWADGDQTVLDVLATTELHILIMLNADGNDFDTRWNINQVDLNRNYDHYWNTCPTTQPGSAAFSESETLANSEYMNEVVPHADLYITMHTGVWIMLYPWGKWPEQPSDWEMYHSIRDEVNSNISEIPIRNANQGLYPNCGTSRDYGYGVMGFPTFTFETDDEQFLLGSVEAISDRLGEELDVMEYLIENVWYWRARLHVSSLDVGPGDSVTLSVDNLGHASTQNASLHYETSEGEVLWHSDVRFAVNASNSTTVTFDASNLTLADGGGFFLHYQKRVIDSSMWVREEVPAEIVTTKAQSDSIGFFSGNIGLVFLFAVVLLSGIAAWLGREESGANGDSVDPGFESILHIGDDGRIFDTKASIHDLFHRPSFHEPVVDGVRAIAVLWVLLFHAWFFQNPKWTNGHMIPLYESVFENPMFLWLVQGGLGVDMFFVISGFLIGAIILKEINRSDGMNMRRFYARRFLRLVPVYVVAMMAAIFFLDGSNAENAWANLLYVNNFLSIDDQFMGWCWSLAIEEQFYLVAPLFLLLMRKSESFLQWSVALMALGWMLRIFSLEYHDLPTLWDFRDLGSEAWIGRFDHTYDNFYTRYGGLLIGVIAAWIHVNRKAEVEEYFNSRKLAPLLISSCALLVFLFATFLEQRHLADSSYYVQLSWYAIEKDLFGGSLAVLIMCALHSKDSIAGALRGILSSRILYPIAQLSYSAYLMHEMVMIWLFPISSEFFIGAMGVAPNVVFVVNSIVSILLTLISAAILYVTIERPCMRFRKHPFMSRIDGTAKVIGDSKPKRRAPAGVIEAEVVTS
;
A
#
# COMPACT_ATOMS: atom_id res chain seq x y z
N MET A 1 -62.26 -10.45 24.04
CA MET A 1 -62.90 -11.78 24.14
C MET A 1 -61.91 -12.80 23.58
N ILE A 2 -61.76 -13.98 24.20
CA ILE A 2 -60.61 -14.87 23.95
C ILE A 2 -60.79 -15.65 22.63
N VAL A 3 -59.77 -15.63 21.76
CA VAL A 3 -59.50 -16.72 20.81
C VAL A 3 -57.98 -16.96 20.75
N ARG A 4 -57.53 -18.12 21.22
CA ARG A 4 -56.17 -18.64 20.98
C ARG A 4 -56.24 -19.58 19.78
N HIS A 5 -55.34 -19.44 18.81
CA HIS A 5 -55.02 -20.49 17.85
C HIS A 5 -53.57 -20.95 18.04
N GLY A 6 -53.38 -22.28 18.10
CA GLY A 6 -52.07 -22.91 18.24
C GLY A 6 -51.39 -23.18 16.89
N PRO A 7 -50.11 -23.62 16.90
CA PRO A 7 -49.31 -23.76 15.68
C PRO A 7 -49.73 -24.96 14.82
N PRO A 8 -49.56 -24.89 13.48
CA PRO A 8 -49.88 -25.98 12.56
C PRO A 8 -48.81 -27.11 12.53
N SER A 9 -49.21 -28.25 11.98
CA SER A 9 -48.57 -29.55 12.19
C SER A 9 -47.37 -29.88 11.28
N GLY A 10 -46.57 -30.86 11.71
CA GLY A 10 -45.29 -31.27 11.10
C GLY A 10 -45.33 -31.88 9.69
N ALA A 11 -46.41 -31.73 8.91
CA ALA A 11 -46.47 -32.15 7.51
C ALA A 11 -45.56 -31.30 6.60
N MET A 12 -45.36 -30.02 6.94
CA MET A 12 -44.61 -29.05 6.14
C MET A 12 -43.10 -29.37 6.05
N ARG A 13 -42.53 -30.09 7.03
CA ARG A 13 -41.11 -30.48 7.04
C ARG A 13 -40.72 -31.54 6.00
N ARG A 14 -41.67 -32.27 5.41
CA ARG A 14 -41.38 -33.38 4.48
C ARG A 14 -41.28 -32.97 3.01
N TRP A 15 -41.86 -31.83 2.62
CA TRP A 15 -41.81 -31.35 1.23
C TRP A 15 -40.49 -30.67 0.86
N VAL A 16 -39.84 -30.01 1.82
CA VAL A 16 -38.55 -29.32 1.62
C VAL A 16 -37.42 -30.29 1.26
N ALA A 17 -37.44 -31.52 1.80
CA ALA A 17 -36.38 -32.51 1.59
C ALA A 17 -36.38 -33.16 0.18
N LEU A 18 -37.51 -33.16 -0.53
CA LEU A 18 -37.66 -33.84 -1.82
C LEU A 18 -37.19 -33.01 -3.03
N LEU A 19 -37.07 -31.69 -2.87
CA LEU A 19 -36.61 -30.78 -3.93
C LEU A 19 -35.07 -30.70 -4.06
N VAL A 20 -34.33 -31.24 -3.08
CA VAL A 20 -32.85 -31.14 -3.01
C VAL A 20 -32.15 -32.24 -3.82
N PHE A 21 -32.83 -33.35 -4.15
CA PHE A 21 -32.20 -34.56 -4.68
C PHE A 21 -32.26 -34.75 -6.20
N SER A 22 -32.92 -33.85 -6.95
CA SER A 22 -33.23 -34.04 -8.37
C SER A 22 -32.33 -33.27 -9.35
N SER A 23 -31.33 -32.52 -8.87
CA SER A 23 -30.56 -31.58 -9.69
C SER A 23 -29.09 -31.96 -9.97
N LEU A 24 -28.64 -33.15 -9.59
CA LEU A 24 -27.26 -33.64 -9.77
C LEU A 24 -27.17 -34.72 -10.86
N ALA A 25 -27.38 -34.35 -12.13
CA ALA A 25 -27.10 -35.23 -13.28
C ALA A 25 -26.91 -34.45 -14.60
N ALA A 26 -25.86 -34.79 -15.35
CA ALA A 26 -25.42 -34.25 -16.65
C ALA A 26 -24.81 -32.82 -16.61
N SER A 27 -23.65 -32.53 -17.26
CA SER A 27 -22.88 -33.33 -18.25
C SER A 27 -21.45 -32.83 -18.50
N SER A 28 -20.54 -33.77 -18.78
CA SER A 28 -19.13 -33.55 -19.19
C SER A 28 -18.89 -33.62 -20.71
N ALA A 29 -17.97 -32.80 -21.27
CA ALA A 29 -16.84 -33.20 -22.17
C ALA A 29 -16.32 -32.09 -23.13
N SER A 30 -15.02 -31.73 -23.01
CA SER A 30 -13.96 -31.50 -24.05
C SER A 30 -14.20 -30.60 -25.30
N PRO A 31 -13.19 -30.27 -26.16
CA PRO A 31 -11.72 -30.49 -26.12
C PRO A 31 -10.85 -29.21 -26.36
N ALA A 32 -9.52 -29.37 -26.50
CA ALA A 32 -8.52 -28.33 -26.81
C ALA A 32 -8.02 -28.35 -28.29
N VAL A 33 -7.46 -27.23 -28.79
CA VAL A 33 -6.56 -27.12 -29.98
C VAL A 33 -5.60 -25.91 -29.81
N SER A 34 -4.41 -25.97 -30.43
CA SER A 34 -3.25 -25.05 -30.29
C SER A 34 -2.86 -24.31 -31.59
N ALA A 35 -1.95 -23.31 -31.44
CA ALA A 35 -1.01 -22.69 -32.42
C ALA A 35 -1.51 -21.46 -33.25
N GLN A 36 -0.67 -20.57 -33.84
CA GLN A 36 0.80 -20.62 -34.05
C GLN A 36 1.53 -19.25 -34.29
N ILE A 37 2.55 -18.92 -33.47
CA ILE A 37 3.86 -18.25 -33.75
C ILE A 37 3.99 -16.89 -34.50
N SER A 38 4.74 -15.96 -33.84
CA SER A 38 5.82 -15.13 -34.43
C SER A 38 7.14 -15.39 -33.66
N GLN A 39 8.32 -15.02 -34.21
CA GLN A 39 9.62 -15.33 -33.58
C GLN A 39 9.89 -14.54 -32.29
N PRO A 40 10.78 -15.03 -31.38
CA PRO A 40 10.97 -14.42 -30.05
C PRO A 40 12.42 -14.03 -29.69
N ASP A 41 12.55 -13.08 -28.75
CA ASP A 41 13.80 -12.63 -28.11
C ASP A 41 14.32 -13.61 -27.02
N ILE A 42 13.78 -14.84 -26.99
CA ILE A 42 13.94 -15.86 -25.92
C ILE A 42 15.35 -16.54 -25.90
N ILE A 43 16.38 -15.98 -26.55
CA ILE A 43 17.67 -16.69 -26.72
C ILE A 43 18.78 -16.18 -25.78
N GLN A 44 18.83 -14.88 -25.42
CA GLN A 44 19.88 -14.36 -24.53
C GLN A 44 19.67 -14.80 -23.07
N GLU A 45 18.45 -14.63 -22.57
CA GLU A 45 17.96 -14.96 -21.21
C GLU A 45 18.11 -16.40 -20.71
N HIS A 46 18.79 -17.29 -21.44
CA HIS A 46 18.92 -18.71 -21.09
C HIS A 46 20.36 -19.24 -21.15
N TRP A 47 21.38 -18.38 -21.31
CA TRP A 47 22.79 -18.78 -21.40
C TRP A 47 23.70 -17.82 -20.63
N TYR A 48 24.76 -18.36 -20.04
CA TYR A 48 25.79 -17.58 -19.35
C TYR A 48 26.78 -16.94 -20.33
N HIS A 49 27.24 -15.73 -19.99
CA HIS A 49 28.16 -14.96 -20.80
C HIS A 49 29.58 -15.56 -20.74
N SER A 50 30.14 -15.81 -21.92
CA SER A 50 31.59 -15.88 -22.11
C SER A 50 32.20 -14.48 -22.09
N TYR A 51 33.52 -14.36 -21.89
CA TYR A 51 34.19 -13.06 -22.04
C TYR A 51 33.91 -12.41 -23.41
N ALA A 52 33.80 -13.23 -24.47
CA ALA A 52 33.58 -12.76 -25.83
C ALA A 52 32.16 -12.22 -26.07
N THR A 53 31.13 -12.82 -25.45
CA THR A 53 29.75 -12.31 -25.53
C THR A 53 29.60 -11.07 -24.69
N LEU A 54 30.00 -11.11 -23.40
CA LEU A 54 29.99 -9.94 -22.52
C LEU A 54 30.68 -8.72 -23.16
N THR A 55 31.83 -8.92 -23.81
CA THR A 55 32.54 -7.84 -24.51
C THR A 55 31.69 -7.19 -25.61
N LEU A 56 30.87 -7.94 -26.35
CA LEU A 56 29.99 -7.38 -27.38
C LEU A 56 28.89 -6.54 -26.75
N ASP A 57 28.23 -7.05 -25.71
CA ASP A 57 27.08 -6.42 -25.09
C ASP A 57 27.47 -5.12 -24.36
N VAL A 58 28.58 -5.10 -23.60
CA VAL A 58 29.05 -3.87 -22.92
C VAL A 58 29.56 -2.79 -23.88
N ASN A 59 30.09 -3.17 -25.05
CA ASN A 59 30.47 -2.18 -26.08
C ASN A 59 29.22 -1.66 -26.81
N ALA A 60 28.19 -2.48 -27.02
CA ALA A 60 26.92 -2.04 -27.58
C ALA A 60 26.21 -1.02 -26.66
N TRP A 61 26.20 -1.26 -25.34
CA TRP A 61 25.62 -0.31 -24.39
C TRP A 61 26.32 1.07 -24.38
N GLU A 62 27.64 1.14 -24.53
CA GLU A 62 28.35 2.44 -24.69
C GLU A 62 28.03 3.13 -26.03
N ASP A 63 27.96 2.37 -27.12
CA ASP A 63 27.63 2.90 -28.46
C ASP A 63 26.16 3.38 -28.55
N GLU A 64 25.23 2.73 -27.84
CA GLU A 64 23.79 3.00 -27.89
C GLU A 64 23.31 4.04 -26.86
N TYR A 65 23.90 4.06 -25.66
CA TYR A 65 23.51 4.97 -24.55
C TYR A 65 24.70 5.80 -24.00
N PRO A 66 25.47 6.51 -24.86
CA PRO A 66 26.68 7.25 -24.44
C PRO A 66 26.41 8.44 -23.51
N GLU A 67 25.14 8.84 -23.30
CA GLU A 67 24.75 9.84 -22.31
C GLU A 67 24.70 9.31 -20.88
N ILE A 68 24.59 7.99 -20.67
CA ILE A 68 24.60 7.35 -19.35
C ILE A 68 25.70 6.30 -19.15
N VAL A 69 26.18 5.64 -20.21
CA VAL A 69 27.20 4.59 -20.11
C VAL A 69 28.56 5.14 -20.53
N LYS A 70 29.59 4.86 -19.71
CA LYS A 70 31.01 4.96 -20.09
C LYS A 70 31.67 3.61 -19.84
N LEU A 71 32.36 3.07 -20.84
CA LEU A 71 33.10 1.81 -20.73
C LEU A 71 34.59 2.09 -20.56
N LEU A 72 35.16 1.58 -19.47
CA LEU A 72 36.58 1.72 -19.17
C LEU A 72 37.28 0.36 -19.18
N VAL A 73 38.53 0.36 -19.64
CA VAL A 73 39.47 -0.76 -19.43
C VAL A 73 40.30 -0.42 -18.20
N VAL A 74 40.00 -1.06 -17.07
CA VAL A 74 40.65 -0.76 -15.77
C VAL A 74 41.92 -1.58 -15.52
N GLY A 75 42.14 -2.61 -16.32
CA GLY A 75 43.33 -3.45 -16.28
C GLY A 75 43.25 -4.56 -17.30
N GLN A 76 44.14 -5.54 -17.19
CA GLN A 76 44.08 -6.76 -18.00
C GLN A 76 44.31 -8.01 -17.13
N THR A 77 43.68 -9.11 -17.52
CA THR A 77 43.94 -10.44 -16.93
C THR A 77 45.34 -10.94 -17.27
N GLU A 78 45.77 -12.02 -16.63
CA GLU A 78 47.04 -12.69 -16.90
C GLU A 78 47.20 -13.16 -18.37
N MET A 79 46.11 -13.48 -19.07
CA MET A 79 46.10 -13.79 -20.52
C MET A 79 45.89 -12.56 -21.41
N GLY A 80 45.83 -11.35 -20.86
CA GLY A 80 45.75 -10.09 -21.60
C GLY A 80 44.34 -9.72 -22.09
N ARG A 81 43.29 -10.21 -21.42
CA ARG A 81 41.90 -9.78 -21.66
C ARG A 81 41.64 -8.49 -20.92
N ASN A 82 40.82 -7.60 -21.48
CA ASN A 82 40.50 -6.34 -20.82
C ASN A 82 39.55 -6.57 -19.65
N LEU A 83 39.81 -5.92 -18.52
CA LEU A 83 38.86 -5.82 -17.43
C LEU A 83 37.91 -4.66 -17.72
N TRP A 84 36.68 -4.99 -18.09
CA TRP A 84 35.64 -4.04 -18.46
C TRP A 84 34.94 -3.50 -17.20
N MET A 85 34.91 -2.17 -17.08
CA MET A 85 34.20 -1.45 -16.04
C MET A 85 33.16 -0.55 -16.70
N LEU A 86 31.89 -0.78 -16.37
CA LEU A 86 30.79 0.12 -16.74
C LEU A 86 30.67 1.20 -15.67
N GLN A 87 30.66 2.46 -16.09
CA GLN A 87 30.17 3.56 -15.27
C GLN A 87 28.81 3.99 -15.79
N ILE A 88 27.77 3.92 -14.95
CA ILE A 88 26.38 4.20 -15.30
C ILE A 88 25.87 5.34 -14.40
N SER A 89 25.52 6.49 -14.99
CA SER A 89 24.99 7.67 -14.30
C SER A 89 24.48 8.69 -15.31
N ASP A 90 23.56 9.59 -14.96
CA ASP A 90 23.21 10.74 -15.81
C ASP A 90 24.40 11.70 -15.94
N TRP A 91 25.18 11.56 -17.02
CA TRP A 91 26.35 12.41 -17.28
C TRP A 91 26.01 13.79 -17.82
N SER A 92 24.72 14.14 -17.98
CA SER A 92 24.31 15.52 -18.22
C SER A 92 24.45 16.40 -16.97
N GLN A 93 24.57 15.79 -15.79
CA GLN A 93 24.71 16.44 -14.48
C GLN A 93 25.92 15.91 -13.71
N GLU A 94 26.90 16.78 -13.42
CA GLU A 94 28.13 16.43 -12.66
C GLU A 94 27.87 16.24 -11.15
N ASN A 95 26.83 16.89 -10.62
CA ASN A 95 26.42 16.82 -9.22
C ASN A 95 24.93 16.46 -9.13
N ARG A 96 24.48 16.07 -7.94
CA ARG A 96 23.06 15.91 -7.59
C ARG A 96 22.29 17.23 -7.79
N PRO A 97 20.95 17.20 -7.94
CA PRO A 97 20.14 18.41 -8.10
C PRO A 97 20.24 19.44 -6.95
N ASP A 98 20.63 19.01 -5.75
CA ASP A 98 20.90 19.87 -4.58
C ASP A 98 22.34 20.45 -4.55
N GLY A 99 23.15 20.17 -5.58
CA GLY A 99 24.53 20.63 -5.71
C GLY A 99 25.57 19.78 -4.96
N ALA A 100 25.16 18.72 -4.25
CA ALA A 100 26.10 17.79 -3.62
C ALA A 100 26.68 16.80 -4.65
N ALA A 101 27.84 16.21 -4.33
CA ALA A 101 28.39 15.11 -5.13
C ALA A 101 27.39 13.92 -5.16
N LYS A 102 27.37 13.17 -6.28
CA LYS A 102 26.62 11.92 -6.38
C LYS A 102 27.17 10.87 -5.40
N GLU A 103 26.30 10.02 -4.89
CA GLU A 103 26.75 8.89 -4.07
C GLU A 103 27.32 7.80 -5.00
N VAL A 104 28.37 7.08 -4.58
CA VAL A 104 29.07 6.13 -5.46
C VAL A 104 28.81 4.71 -5.01
N VAL A 105 28.23 3.88 -5.89
CA VAL A 105 28.06 2.45 -5.69
C VAL A 105 29.09 1.71 -6.54
N TYR A 106 29.83 0.81 -5.91
CA TYR A 106 30.78 -0.04 -6.58
C TYR A 106 30.31 -1.51 -6.51
N ILE A 107 30.36 -2.21 -7.65
CA ILE A 107 29.89 -3.61 -7.78
C ILE A 107 30.94 -4.39 -8.56
N ASP A 108 31.25 -5.61 -8.10
CA ASP A 108 32.00 -6.57 -8.90
C ASP A 108 31.38 -7.98 -8.88
N GLY A 109 31.63 -8.71 -9.96
CA GLY A 109 31.21 -10.10 -10.16
C GLY A 109 32.32 -10.97 -10.72
N GLY A 110 32.09 -12.28 -10.76
CA GLY A 110 33.00 -13.23 -11.41
C GLY A 110 34.41 -13.30 -10.81
N HIS A 111 34.56 -13.09 -9.49
CA HIS A 111 35.84 -13.33 -8.79
C HIS A 111 36.33 -14.78 -8.94
N HIS A 112 35.39 -15.72 -9.03
CA HIS A 112 35.65 -17.10 -9.37
C HIS A 112 34.99 -17.41 -10.71
N GLY A 113 35.75 -17.90 -11.70
CA GLY A 113 35.25 -18.07 -13.07
C GLY A 113 34.20 -19.18 -13.25
N ASN A 114 33.98 -20.03 -12.25
CA ASN A 114 32.93 -21.05 -12.30
C ASN A 114 31.65 -20.64 -11.54
N GLU A 115 31.54 -19.37 -11.15
CA GLU A 115 30.39 -18.78 -10.44
C GLU A 115 29.63 -17.87 -11.42
N HIS A 116 28.98 -18.53 -12.39
CA HIS A 116 28.27 -17.91 -13.51
C HIS A 116 27.09 -17.08 -13.04
N LEU A 117 26.26 -17.61 -12.13
CA LEU A 117 25.07 -16.88 -11.65
C LEU A 117 25.40 -15.55 -10.95
N GLY A 118 26.49 -15.49 -10.17
CA GLY A 118 26.96 -14.25 -9.56
C GLY A 118 27.56 -13.27 -10.57
N THR A 119 28.10 -13.78 -11.68
CA THR A 119 28.56 -12.97 -12.82
C THR A 119 27.36 -12.39 -13.58
N GLU A 120 26.32 -13.19 -13.82
CA GLU A 120 25.08 -12.74 -14.45
C GLU A 120 24.29 -11.75 -13.58
N LEU A 121 24.28 -11.91 -12.26
CA LEU A 121 23.64 -10.92 -11.39
C LEU A 121 24.27 -9.53 -11.54
N ALA A 122 25.58 -9.44 -11.77
CA ALA A 122 26.27 -8.18 -12.02
C ALA A 122 25.91 -7.59 -13.40
N PHE A 123 25.70 -8.46 -14.38
CA PHE A 123 25.21 -8.08 -15.72
C PHE A 123 23.76 -7.56 -15.66
N LEU A 124 22.85 -8.31 -15.04
CA LEU A 124 21.43 -7.95 -14.91
C LEU A 124 21.22 -6.63 -14.16
N VAL A 125 22.05 -6.33 -13.15
CA VAL A 125 22.01 -5.02 -12.48
C VAL A 125 22.44 -3.89 -13.42
N ALA A 126 23.43 -4.10 -14.28
CA ALA A 126 23.79 -3.11 -15.30
C ALA A 126 22.68 -2.95 -16.34
N GLU A 127 22.11 -4.06 -16.82
CA GLU A 127 21.02 -4.11 -17.80
C GLU A 127 19.77 -3.36 -17.29
N HIS A 128 19.32 -3.63 -16.05
CA HIS A 128 18.18 -2.95 -15.42
C HIS A 128 18.29 -1.42 -15.51
N TYR A 129 19.42 -0.83 -15.11
CA TYR A 129 19.59 0.63 -15.12
C TYR A 129 19.80 1.22 -16.52
N ILE A 130 20.23 0.43 -17.51
CA ILE A 130 20.41 0.90 -18.89
C ILE A 130 19.09 0.80 -19.66
N GLU A 131 18.37 -0.33 -19.57
CA GLU A 131 17.08 -0.52 -20.23
C GLU A 131 15.98 0.33 -19.57
N GLY A 132 15.98 0.46 -18.24
CA GLY A 132 15.04 1.35 -17.55
C GLY A 132 15.20 2.82 -17.94
N TRP A 133 16.44 3.29 -18.20
CA TRP A 133 16.68 4.62 -18.75
C TRP A 133 16.10 4.75 -20.17
N ALA A 134 16.27 3.73 -21.01
CA ALA A 134 15.75 3.71 -22.37
C ALA A 134 14.21 3.73 -22.43
N ASP A 135 13.54 3.00 -21.52
CA ASP A 135 12.09 2.95 -21.39
C ASP A 135 11.49 4.17 -20.67
N GLY A 136 12.33 4.96 -19.97
CA GLY A 136 11.91 6.14 -19.20
C GLY A 136 11.28 5.77 -17.85
N ASP A 137 11.78 4.71 -17.21
CA ASP A 137 11.46 4.32 -15.84
C ASP A 137 12.02 5.36 -14.85
N GLN A 138 11.14 5.93 -14.03
CA GLN A 138 11.49 7.09 -13.22
C GLN A 138 12.41 6.74 -12.03
N THR A 139 12.43 5.48 -11.57
CA THR A 139 13.26 5.03 -10.44
C THR A 139 14.70 5.00 -10.92
N VAL A 140 14.89 4.41 -12.11
CA VAL A 140 16.18 4.39 -12.80
C VAL A 140 16.65 5.81 -13.13
N LEU A 141 15.79 6.71 -13.62
CA LEU A 141 16.15 8.11 -13.84
C LEU A 141 16.60 8.81 -12.55
N ASP A 142 15.87 8.64 -11.45
CA ASP A 142 16.15 9.31 -10.16
C ASP A 142 17.40 8.74 -9.47
N VAL A 143 17.64 7.42 -9.58
CA VAL A 143 18.89 6.78 -9.14
C VAL A 143 20.07 7.30 -9.94
N LEU A 144 20.04 7.29 -11.28
CA LEU A 144 21.16 7.73 -12.11
C LEU A 144 21.38 9.26 -12.06
N ALA A 145 20.36 10.05 -11.72
CA ALA A 145 20.51 11.47 -11.41
C ALA A 145 21.27 11.72 -10.09
N THR A 146 21.22 10.80 -9.14
CA THR A 146 21.77 10.98 -7.78
C THR A 146 22.97 10.10 -7.43
N THR A 147 23.24 9.06 -8.22
CA THR A 147 24.18 7.98 -7.94
C THR A 147 25.05 7.69 -9.17
N GLU A 148 26.32 7.32 -8.94
CA GLU A 148 27.20 6.73 -9.96
C GLU A 148 27.38 5.24 -9.67
N LEU A 149 27.00 4.38 -10.62
CA LEU A 149 27.18 2.93 -10.53
C LEU A 149 28.45 2.53 -11.27
N HIS A 150 29.37 1.84 -10.60
CA HIS A 150 30.62 1.35 -11.15
C HIS A 150 30.62 -0.18 -11.09
N ILE A 151 30.41 -0.84 -12.22
CA ILE A 151 30.14 -2.28 -12.29
C ILE A 151 31.23 -3.00 -13.09
N LEU A 152 31.99 -3.86 -12.41
CA LEU A 152 32.96 -4.79 -13.02
C LEU A 152 32.34 -6.19 -13.06
N ILE A 153 31.64 -6.49 -14.16
CA ILE A 153 30.80 -7.70 -14.27
C ILE A 153 31.60 -9.01 -14.10
N MET A 154 32.80 -9.10 -14.70
CA MET A 154 33.58 -10.34 -14.77
C MET A 154 35.06 -10.10 -14.46
N LEU A 155 35.45 -10.23 -13.19
CA LEU A 155 36.85 -10.01 -12.77
C LEU A 155 37.79 -11.12 -13.26
N ASN A 156 37.42 -12.39 -13.09
CA ASN A 156 38.21 -13.55 -13.50
C ASN A 156 37.81 -14.03 -14.91
N ALA A 157 37.88 -13.14 -15.90
CA ALA A 157 37.51 -13.48 -17.28
C ALA A 157 38.34 -14.64 -17.86
N ASP A 158 39.58 -14.84 -17.39
CA ASP A 158 40.42 -15.98 -17.74
C ASP A 158 39.83 -17.30 -17.21
N GLY A 159 39.54 -17.36 -15.90
CA GLY A 159 38.91 -18.52 -15.29
C GLY A 159 37.50 -18.81 -15.80
N ASN A 160 36.75 -17.77 -16.23
CA ASN A 160 35.38 -17.91 -16.73
C ASN A 160 35.30 -18.77 -17.99
N ASP A 161 36.09 -18.45 -19.01
CA ASP A 161 36.13 -19.24 -20.25
C ASP A 161 36.71 -20.67 -20.06
N PHE A 162 37.36 -20.95 -18.92
CA PHE A 162 37.84 -22.29 -18.55
C PHE A 162 36.94 -23.01 -17.52
N ASP A 163 35.87 -22.38 -17.04
CA ASP A 163 35.00 -22.87 -15.96
C ASP A 163 35.78 -23.25 -14.68
N THR A 164 36.72 -22.39 -14.26
CA THR A 164 37.57 -22.61 -13.08
C THR A 164 37.36 -21.58 -11.98
N ARG A 165 37.29 -22.05 -10.73
CA ARG A 165 37.24 -21.20 -9.53
C ARG A 165 38.41 -20.22 -9.43
N TRP A 166 39.60 -20.72 -9.67
CA TRP A 166 40.84 -19.95 -9.59
C TRP A 166 41.10 -19.17 -10.87
N ASN A 167 41.97 -18.17 -10.83
CA ASN A 167 42.52 -17.58 -12.05
C ASN A 167 43.48 -18.56 -12.75
N ILE A 168 44.06 -18.15 -13.89
CA ILE A 168 44.95 -19.00 -14.68
C ILE A 168 46.22 -19.45 -13.90
N ASN A 169 46.66 -18.64 -12.92
CA ASN A 169 47.78 -18.95 -12.03
C ASN A 169 47.42 -19.92 -10.88
N GLN A 170 46.17 -20.39 -10.81
CA GLN A 170 45.63 -21.21 -9.72
C GLN A 170 45.62 -20.49 -8.36
N VAL A 171 45.31 -19.19 -8.39
CA VAL A 171 45.12 -18.33 -7.20
C VAL A 171 43.65 -18.04 -6.99
N ASP A 172 43.23 -18.03 -5.73
CA ASP A 172 41.88 -17.70 -5.29
C ASP A 172 41.80 -16.17 -5.14
N LEU A 173 41.18 -15.49 -6.11
CA LEU A 173 41.16 -14.02 -6.16
C LEU A 173 40.51 -13.43 -4.91
N ASN A 174 39.46 -14.05 -4.37
CA ASN A 174 38.83 -13.64 -3.11
C ASN A 174 39.61 -14.12 -1.86
N ARG A 175 40.91 -14.44 -2.00
CA ARG A 175 41.88 -14.59 -0.90
C ARG A 175 43.13 -13.71 -1.08
N ASN A 176 43.17 -12.90 -2.15
CA ASN A 176 44.35 -12.13 -2.56
C ASN A 176 44.31 -10.65 -2.12
N TYR A 177 43.28 -10.18 -1.42
CA TYR A 177 43.18 -8.77 -0.98
C TYR A 177 44.00 -8.48 0.30
N ASP A 178 44.50 -7.25 0.47
CA ASP A 178 45.29 -6.85 1.65
C ASP A 178 44.44 -6.51 2.89
N HIS A 179 43.59 -7.45 3.30
CA HIS A 179 42.96 -7.41 4.63
C HIS A 179 43.30 -8.65 5.43
N TYR A 180 44.31 -8.51 6.29
CA TYR A 180 44.89 -9.61 7.07
C TYR A 180 45.25 -10.82 6.21
N TRP A 181 45.79 -10.54 5.02
CA TRP A 181 46.14 -11.51 3.99
C TRP A 181 46.91 -12.71 4.56
N ASN A 182 46.47 -13.92 4.19
CA ASN A 182 47.09 -15.19 4.60
C ASN A 182 47.24 -15.41 6.13
N THR A 183 46.40 -14.78 6.96
CA THR A 183 46.39 -15.01 8.44
C THR A 183 45.29 -15.96 8.94
N CYS A 184 44.35 -16.35 8.08
CA CYS A 184 43.35 -17.39 8.32
C CYS A 184 43.75 -18.70 7.59
N PRO A 185 43.12 -19.85 7.90
CA PRO A 185 43.11 -20.98 6.96
C PRO A 185 42.49 -20.53 5.63
N THR A 186 43.30 -20.45 4.57
CA THR A 186 42.89 -19.96 3.25
C THR A 186 43.33 -20.90 2.13
N THR A 187 42.57 -20.88 1.04
CA THR A 187 42.85 -21.59 -0.21
C THR A 187 43.71 -20.69 -1.10
N GLN A 188 44.93 -21.11 -1.43
CA GLN A 188 45.79 -20.54 -2.47
C GLN A 188 45.74 -18.98 -2.58
N PRO A 189 46.17 -18.22 -1.55
CA PRO A 189 45.98 -16.76 -1.47
C PRO A 189 46.93 -15.93 -2.35
N GLY A 190 47.64 -16.54 -3.31
CA GLY A 190 48.67 -15.87 -4.11
C GLY A 190 50.05 -15.79 -3.43
N SER A 191 50.95 -15.02 -4.01
CA SER A 191 52.35 -14.89 -3.54
C SER A 191 52.57 -13.70 -2.58
N ALA A 192 51.71 -12.69 -2.71
CA ALA A 192 51.53 -11.53 -1.83
C ALA A 192 50.05 -11.10 -1.92
N ALA A 193 49.61 -10.13 -1.12
CA ALA A 193 48.37 -9.44 -1.42
C ALA A 193 48.51 -8.67 -2.75
N PHE A 194 47.45 -8.66 -3.55
CA PHE A 194 47.39 -8.08 -4.91
C PHE A 194 48.50 -8.61 -5.83
N SER A 195 48.77 -9.92 -5.76
CA SER A 195 49.77 -10.58 -6.62
C SER A 195 49.26 -10.95 -8.00
N GLU A 196 47.95 -11.04 -8.20
CA GLU A 196 47.33 -11.36 -9.48
C GLU A 196 46.90 -10.08 -10.18
N SER A 197 47.10 -9.99 -11.50
CA SER A 197 46.78 -8.77 -12.27
C SER A 197 45.31 -8.36 -12.16
N GLU A 198 44.38 -9.32 -12.03
CA GLU A 198 42.96 -9.03 -11.84
C GLU A 198 42.70 -8.25 -10.54
N THR A 199 43.16 -8.77 -9.40
CA THR A 199 42.93 -8.15 -8.08
C THR A 199 43.77 -6.89 -7.87
N LEU A 200 44.95 -6.81 -8.49
CA LEU A 200 45.76 -5.58 -8.50
C LEU A 200 45.01 -4.45 -9.21
N ALA A 201 44.56 -4.65 -10.45
CA ALA A 201 43.79 -3.66 -11.20
C ALA A 201 42.50 -3.26 -10.47
N ASN A 202 41.82 -4.23 -9.85
CA ASN A 202 40.64 -3.95 -9.03
C ASN A 202 40.98 -3.04 -7.84
N SER A 203 42.08 -3.33 -7.13
CA SER A 203 42.54 -2.51 -6.00
C SER A 203 42.98 -1.11 -6.42
N GLU A 204 43.65 -0.96 -7.58
CA GLU A 204 44.04 0.34 -8.12
C GLU A 204 42.80 1.17 -8.44
N TYR A 205 41.77 0.58 -9.06
CA TYR A 205 40.50 1.25 -9.31
C TYR A 205 39.77 1.67 -8.02
N MET A 206 39.71 0.79 -7.02
CA MET A 206 39.12 1.09 -5.72
C MET A 206 39.82 2.25 -5.00
N ASN A 207 41.15 2.38 -5.13
CA ASN A 207 41.95 3.42 -4.46
C ASN A 207 42.02 4.74 -5.25
N GLU A 208 41.99 4.70 -6.58
CA GLU A 208 42.18 5.90 -7.41
C GLU A 208 40.87 6.50 -7.94
N VAL A 209 39.85 5.69 -8.22
CA VAL A 209 38.61 6.14 -8.88
C VAL A 209 37.43 6.17 -7.93
N VAL A 210 37.26 5.15 -7.08
CA VAL A 210 36.13 5.07 -6.12
C VAL A 210 36.54 5.05 -4.63
N PRO A 211 37.58 5.79 -4.17
CA PRO A 211 38.08 5.71 -2.78
C PRO A 211 37.08 6.18 -1.71
N HIS A 212 35.91 6.66 -2.11
CA HIS A 212 34.91 7.31 -1.27
C HIS A 212 33.54 6.62 -1.33
N ALA A 213 33.45 5.46 -1.99
CA ALA A 213 32.22 4.71 -2.24
C ALA A 213 31.32 4.55 -1.01
N ASP A 214 30.04 4.76 -1.24
CA ASP A 214 28.98 4.71 -0.23
C ASP A 214 28.30 3.33 -0.17
N LEU A 215 28.62 2.43 -1.10
CA LEU A 215 28.25 1.00 -1.09
C LEU A 215 29.25 0.18 -1.92
N TYR A 216 29.61 -1.01 -1.45
CA TYR A 216 30.37 -1.99 -2.24
C TYR A 216 29.74 -3.39 -2.17
N ILE A 217 29.47 -3.99 -3.33
CA ILE A 217 28.88 -5.33 -3.43
C ILE A 217 29.76 -6.22 -4.29
N THR A 218 30.03 -7.44 -3.82
CA THR A 218 30.82 -8.46 -4.53
C THR A 218 29.98 -9.73 -4.73
N MET A 219 29.86 -10.21 -5.95
CA MET A 219 28.91 -11.25 -6.34
C MET A 219 29.58 -12.60 -6.63
N HIS A 220 28.96 -13.65 -6.10
CA HIS A 220 29.46 -15.01 -6.01
C HIS A 220 28.33 -16.04 -6.15
N THR A 221 28.69 -17.32 -6.22
CA THR A 221 27.74 -18.43 -6.32
C THR A 221 28.19 -19.63 -5.50
N GLY A 222 27.27 -20.23 -4.72
CA GLY A 222 27.51 -21.55 -4.12
C GLY A 222 26.74 -21.88 -2.85
N VAL A 223 26.18 -20.88 -2.16
CA VAL A 223 25.25 -21.06 -1.04
C VAL A 223 24.31 -19.86 -1.07
N TRP A 224 23.01 -20.05 -1.16
CA TRP A 224 22.05 -18.93 -1.17
C TRP A 224 22.09 -18.13 0.14
N ILE A 225 22.89 -17.05 0.18
CA ILE A 225 23.18 -16.25 1.39
C ILE A 225 23.76 -14.88 1.02
N MET A 226 23.48 -13.86 1.82
CA MET A 226 24.12 -12.54 1.70
C MET A 226 24.95 -12.27 2.95
N LEU A 227 26.20 -11.84 2.78
CA LEU A 227 27.19 -11.78 3.86
C LEU A 227 27.76 -10.38 4.06
N TYR A 228 27.70 -9.89 5.29
CA TYR A 228 28.40 -8.67 5.71
C TYR A 228 29.65 -9.00 6.53
N PRO A 229 30.57 -8.03 6.75
CA PRO A 229 31.75 -8.21 7.57
C PRO A 229 31.47 -8.77 8.98
N TRP A 230 32.40 -9.46 9.61
CA TRP A 230 33.72 -9.84 9.11
C TRP A 230 33.71 -11.30 8.65
N GLY A 231 34.54 -11.61 7.66
CA GLY A 231 34.97 -12.97 7.36
C GLY A 231 36.00 -13.47 8.36
N LYS A 232 36.88 -12.58 8.81
CA LYS A 232 37.94 -12.94 9.77
C LYS A 232 37.42 -13.21 11.18
N TRP A 233 36.44 -12.44 11.64
CA TRP A 233 35.99 -12.40 13.03
C TRP A 233 34.50 -12.76 13.18
N PRO A 234 34.12 -13.60 14.16
CA PRO A 234 32.71 -13.88 14.47
C PRO A 234 32.03 -12.70 15.19
N GLU A 235 32.78 -11.73 15.71
CA GLU A 235 32.23 -10.50 16.27
C GLU A 235 31.52 -9.66 15.19
N GLN A 236 30.47 -8.96 15.60
CA GLN A 236 29.73 -8.06 14.70
C GLN A 236 30.58 -6.81 14.35
N PRO A 237 30.37 -6.20 13.17
CA PRO A 237 30.95 -4.91 12.82
C PRO A 237 30.52 -3.82 13.81
N SER A 238 31.28 -2.73 13.92
CA SER A 238 30.98 -1.66 14.90
C SER A 238 29.71 -0.86 14.55
N ASP A 239 29.33 -0.83 13.27
CA ASP A 239 28.08 -0.27 12.75
C ASP A 239 27.03 -1.36 12.45
N TRP A 240 27.05 -2.48 13.18
CA TRP A 240 26.11 -3.60 13.05
C TRP A 240 24.62 -3.19 13.01
N GLU A 241 24.26 -2.05 13.60
CA GLU A 241 22.90 -1.49 13.57
C GLU A 241 22.42 -1.28 12.13
N MET A 242 23.29 -0.78 11.24
CA MET A 242 23.01 -0.61 9.81
C MET A 242 22.80 -1.97 9.14
N TYR A 243 23.72 -2.92 9.35
CA TYR A 243 23.65 -4.26 8.77
C TYR A 243 22.44 -5.07 9.25
N HIS A 244 22.01 -4.86 10.50
CA HIS A 244 20.81 -5.50 11.05
C HIS A 244 19.55 -4.79 10.57
N SER A 245 19.56 -3.46 10.39
CA SER A 245 18.48 -2.72 9.74
C SER A 245 18.28 -3.19 8.30
N ILE A 246 19.36 -3.33 7.51
CA ILE A 246 19.32 -3.86 6.14
C ILE A 246 18.85 -5.32 6.13
N ARG A 247 19.38 -6.19 7.02
CA ARG A 247 18.87 -7.57 7.16
C ARG A 247 17.38 -7.58 7.45
N ASP A 248 16.96 -6.84 8.47
CA ASP A 248 15.60 -6.92 8.98
C ASP A 248 14.63 -6.29 7.98
N GLU A 249 15.03 -5.24 7.25
CA GLU A 249 14.25 -4.70 6.14
C GLU A 249 14.21 -5.69 4.98
N VAL A 250 15.33 -6.18 4.44
CA VAL A 250 15.32 -7.16 3.32
C VAL A 250 14.56 -8.44 3.67
N ASN A 251 14.83 -9.07 4.82
CA ASN A 251 14.17 -10.32 5.21
C ASN A 251 12.72 -10.14 5.69
N SER A 252 12.36 -8.94 6.15
CA SER A 252 10.96 -8.61 6.37
C SER A 252 10.29 -8.06 5.12
N ASN A 253 11.02 -7.64 4.06
CA ASN A 253 10.45 -6.84 2.98
C ASN A 253 10.60 -7.29 1.52
N ILE A 254 11.70 -7.95 1.17
CA ILE A 254 12.12 -8.12 -0.23
C ILE A 254 12.38 -9.60 -0.51
N SER A 255 13.35 -10.19 0.20
CA SER A 255 13.84 -11.55 -0.07
C SER A 255 13.98 -12.39 1.20
N GLU A 256 13.75 -13.70 1.09
CA GLU A 256 14.05 -14.67 2.16
C GLU A 256 15.57 -14.98 2.27
N ILE A 257 16.44 -14.37 1.45
CA ILE A 257 17.90 -14.61 1.40
C ILE A 257 18.53 -14.37 2.78
N PRO A 258 19.15 -15.37 3.43
CA PRO A 258 19.63 -15.18 4.79
C PRO A 258 20.77 -14.15 4.83
N ILE A 259 20.65 -13.09 5.64
CA ILE A 259 21.71 -12.06 5.73
C ILE A 259 22.49 -12.20 7.05
N ARG A 260 23.81 -12.46 6.97
CA ARG A 260 24.65 -12.82 8.14
C ARG A 260 26.06 -12.23 8.10
N ASN A 261 26.70 -12.13 9.27
CA ASN A 261 28.14 -11.95 9.38
C ASN A 261 28.86 -13.11 8.68
N ALA A 262 29.86 -12.84 7.84
CA ALA A 262 30.47 -13.82 6.95
C ALA A 262 31.14 -15.00 7.67
N ASN A 263 31.80 -14.76 8.81
CA ASN A 263 32.42 -15.79 9.65
C ASN A 263 31.36 -16.74 10.25
N GLN A 264 30.26 -16.16 10.78
CA GLN A 264 29.16 -16.90 11.38
C GLN A 264 28.25 -17.60 10.35
N GLY A 265 28.11 -17.02 9.15
CA GLY A 265 27.28 -17.52 8.06
C GLY A 265 27.94 -18.68 7.30
N LEU A 266 29.25 -18.59 7.06
CA LEU A 266 30.05 -19.59 6.36
C LEU A 266 31.15 -20.18 7.26
N TYR A 267 32.34 -19.58 7.23
CA TYR A 267 33.56 -20.04 7.90
C TYR A 267 34.59 -18.90 7.97
N PRO A 268 35.58 -18.95 8.88
CA PRO A 268 36.63 -17.94 8.96
C PRO A 268 37.44 -17.81 7.67
N ASN A 269 37.44 -16.62 7.07
CA ASN A 269 38.19 -16.29 5.86
C ASN A 269 38.95 -14.97 6.01
N CYS A 270 40.08 -14.83 5.30
CA CYS A 270 40.96 -13.65 5.30
C CYS A 270 41.35 -13.34 3.86
N GLY A 271 41.74 -12.08 3.59
CA GLY A 271 42.13 -11.64 2.24
C GLY A 271 40.97 -11.56 1.26
N THR A 272 39.73 -11.41 1.75
CA THR A 272 38.54 -11.22 0.91
C THR A 272 38.36 -9.78 0.48
N SER A 273 37.75 -9.58 -0.69
CA SER A 273 37.41 -8.27 -1.23
C SER A 273 36.48 -7.49 -0.29
N ARG A 274 35.40 -8.13 0.19
CA ARG A 274 34.47 -7.59 1.20
C ARG A 274 35.17 -7.07 2.46
N ASP A 275 36.00 -7.88 3.12
CA ASP A 275 36.63 -7.43 4.37
C ASP A 275 37.69 -6.34 4.11
N TYR A 276 38.29 -6.29 2.92
CA TYR A 276 39.15 -5.18 2.48
C TYR A 276 38.35 -3.89 2.24
N GLY A 277 37.24 -3.96 1.51
CA GLY A 277 36.35 -2.82 1.29
C GLY A 277 35.86 -2.21 2.60
N TYR A 278 35.49 -3.01 3.60
CA TYR A 278 35.04 -2.49 4.89
C TYR A 278 36.20 -2.08 5.81
N GLY A 279 37.18 -2.97 6.01
CA GLY A 279 38.24 -2.79 7.00
C GLY A 279 39.38 -1.87 6.57
N VAL A 280 39.59 -1.68 5.27
CA VAL A 280 40.65 -0.82 4.72
C VAL A 280 40.06 0.40 4.01
N MET A 281 39.16 0.19 3.04
CA MET A 281 38.56 1.30 2.28
C MET A 281 37.46 2.04 3.05
N GLY A 282 36.88 1.40 4.06
CA GLY A 282 35.81 1.99 4.87
C GLY A 282 34.45 2.06 4.15
N PHE A 283 34.18 1.20 3.17
CA PHE A 283 32.87 1.07 2.49
C PHE A 283 31.89 0.20 3.30
N PRO A 284 30.57 0.35 3.17
CA PRO A 284 29.64 -0.64 3.70
C PRO A 284 29.53 -1.77 2.67
N THR A 285 30.02 -2.95 3.02
CA THR A 285 30.22 -4.04 2.05
C THR A 285 29.26 -5.20 2.21
N PHE A 286 28.86 -5.82 1.09
CA PHE A 286 28.15 -7.10 1.06
C PHE A 286 28.77 -8.08 0.06
N THR A 287 28.74 -9.37 0.40
CA THR A 287 28.95 -10.47 -0.54
C THR A 287 27.59 -11.09 -0.84
N PHE A 288 27.17 -11.13 -2.09
CA PHE A 288 26.05 -11.97 -2.53
C PHE A 288 26.57 -13.34 -2.94
N GLU A 289 25.98 -14.40 -2.42
CA GLU A 289 26.20 -15.76 -2.88
C GLU A 289 24.85 -16.30 -3.39
N THR A 290 24.73 -16.48 -4.70
CA THR A 290 23.54 -17.07 -5.35
C THR A 290 23.47 -18.58 -5.09
N ASP A 291 22.35 -19.22 -5.44
CA ASP A 291 22.16 -20.67 -5.31
C ASP A 291 23.18 -21.50 -6.13
N ASP A 292 23.44 -22.76 -5.75
CA ASP A 292 24.42 -23.64 -6.42
C ASP A 292 23.88 -24.47 -7.60
N GLU A 293 22.59 -24.34 -7.94
CA GLU A 293 21.91 -25.09 -9.02
C GLU A 293 22.19 -24.49 -10.42
N GLN A 294 23.45 -24.11 -10.71
CA GLN A 294 23.88 -23.43 -11.94
C GLN A 294 23.56 -24.18 -13.25
N PHE A 295 23.19 -25.46 -13.21
CA PHE A 295 22.90 -26.25 -14.43
C PHE A 295 21.62 -27.10 -14.29
N LEU A 296 20.46 -26.47 -14.52
CA LEU A 296 19.17 -27.16 -14.58
C LEU A 296 18.92 -27.77 -15.97
N LEU A 297 19.29 -29.04 -16.13
CA LEU A 297 19.15 -29.82 -17.37
C LEU A 297 17.68 -29.87 -17.87
N GLY A 298 17.34 -28.96 -18.79
CA GLY A 298 16.03 -28.88 -19.43
C GLY A 298 15.07 -27.83 -18.84
N SER A 299 15.55 -26.89 -18.01
CA SER A 299 14.80 -25.65 -17.75
C SER A 299 14.78 -24.75 -19.00
N VAL A 300 13.78 -23.86 -19.04
CA VAL A 300 13.60 -22.76 -20.00
C VAL A 300 13.14 -21.51 -19.23
N GLU A 301 13.68 -21.36 -18.03
CA GLU A 301 13.45 -20.24 -17.11
C GLU A 301 14.48 -19.14 -17.44
N ALA A 302 14.04 -17.88 -17.46
CA ALA A 302 14.94 -16.77 -17.73
C ALA A 302 15.97 -16.61 -16.60
N ILE A 303 17.15 -16.11 -16.91
CA ILE A 303 18.18 -15.84 -15.89
C ILE A 303 17.70 -14.69 -15.01
N SER A 304 17.02 -13.69 -15.59
CA SER A 304 16.29 -12.64 -14.85
C SER A 304 15.16 -13.19 -13.97
N ASP A 305 14.28 -14.06 -14.48
CA ASP A 305 13.21 -14.72 -13.68
C ASP A 305 13.78 -15.50 -12.47
N ARG A 306 14.97 -16.09 -12.65
CA ARG A 306 15.65 -16.89 -11.64
C ARG A 306 16.32 -16.04 -10.56
N LEU A 307 17.10 -15.04 -10.98
CA LEU A 307 17.86 -14.14 -10.11
C LEU A 307 17.04 -12.93 -9.65
N GLY A 308 15.77 -12.85 -10.01
CA GLY A 308 14.90 -11.71 -9.71
C GLY A 308 14.77 -11.42 -8.21
N GLU A 309 14.88 -12.44 -7.35
CA GLU A 309 14.84 -12.21 -5.90
C GLU A 309 16.15 -11.57 -5.39
N GLU A 310 17.30 -11.92 -5.94
CA GLU A 310 18.57 -11.22 -5.69
C GLU A 310 18.60 -9.83 -6.33
N LEU A 311 18.02 -9.66 -7.52
CA LEU A 311 17.93 -8.39 -8.25
C LEU A 311 17.06 -7.38 -7.48
N ASP A 312 15.89 -7.79 -6.98
CA ASP A 312 15.02 -6.98 -6.09
C ASP A 312 15.80 -6.45 -4.86
N VAL A 313 16.78 -7.21 -4.33
CA VAL A 313 17.63 -6.75 -3.20
C VAL A 313 18.75 -5.83 -3.68
N MET A 314 19.31 -6.06 -4.86
CA MET A 314 20.30 -5.16 -5.46
C MET A 314 19.71 -3.77 -5.72
N GLU A 315 18.53 -3.70 -6.34
CA GLU A 315 17.76 -2.47 -6.55
C GLU A 315 17.57 -1.72 -5.23
N TYR A 316 17.05 -2.38 -4.19
CA TYR A 316 16.88 -1.80 -2.86
C TYR A 316 18.18 -1.24 -2.25
N LEU A 317 19.29 -1.98 -2.32
CA LEU A 317 20.57 -1.53 -1.76
C LEU A 317 21.11 -0.28 -2.48
N ILE A 318 20.91 -0.21 -3.79
CA ILE A 318 21.35 0.89 -4.66
C ILE A 318 20.47 2.12 -4.44
N GLU A 319 19.14 1.98 -4.56
CA GLU A 319 18.17 3.06 -4.32
C GLU A 319 18.34 3.74 -2.96
N ASN A 320 18.71 2.97 -1.94
CA ASN A 320 18.83 3.44 -0.56
C ASN A 320 20.28 3.78 -0.16
N VAL A 321 21.23 3.84 -1.11
CA VAL A 321 22.66 4.10 -0.87
C VAL A 321 22.92 5.33 0.02
N TRP A 322 22.13 6.39 -0.16
CA TRP A 322 22.26 7.64 0.59
C TRP A 322 22.18 7.45 2.11
N TYR A 323 21.44 6.44 2.58
CA TYR A 323 21.20 6.14 4.00
C TYR A 323 22.26 5.22 4.64
N TRP A 324 23.22 4.65 3.91
CA TRP A 324 24.23 3.69 4.43
C TRP A 324 25.44 4.36 5.15
N ARG A 325 25.19 5.51 5.76
CA ARG A 325 26.12 6.31 6.58
C ARG A 325 25.32 7.15 7.59
N ALA A 326 25.99 7.74 8.57
CA ALA A 326 25.42 8.79 9.40
C ALA A 326 25.11 10.03 8.55
N ARG A 327 23.96 10.66 8.80
CA ARG A 327 23.47 11.89 8.16
C ARG A 327 22.86 12.77 9.26
N LEU A 328 23.58 13.79 9.72
CA LEU A 328 23.21 14.55 10.91
C LEU A 328 22.41 15.82 10.55
N HIS A 329 21.08 15.75 10.70
CA HIS A 329 20.20 16.90 10.54
C HIS A 329 20.05 17.69 11.84
N VAL A 330 20.32 19.00 11.80
CA VAL A 330 20.16 19.88 12.98
C VAL A 330 18.73 20.41 13.04
N SER A 331 17.93 19.93 14.00
CA SER A 331 16.55 20.40 14.18
C SER A 331 16.43 21.70 15.00
N SER A 332 17.42 22.02 15.85
CA SER A 332 17.50 23.35 16.48
C SER A 332 18.92 23.71 16.95
N LEU A 333 19.28 25.00 16.83
CA LEU A 333 20.46 25.58 17.48
C LEU A 333 20.06 26.81 18.30
N ASP A 334 19.92 26.64 19.61
CA ASP A 334 19.55 27.71 20.53
C ASP A 334 20.81 28.32 21.19
N VAL A 335 21.04 29.61 20.95
CA VAL A 335 22.09 30.38 21.65
C VAL A 335 21.45 31.07 22.87
N GLY A 336 21.72 30.54 24.05
CA GLY A 336 21.04 30.91 25.29
C GLY A 336 21.64 32.14 26.01
N PRO A 337 20.83 32.88 26.80
CA PRO A 337 21.32 34.01 27.60
C PRO A 337 22.08 33.50 28.85
N GLY A 338 23.35 33.15 28.66
CA GLY A 338 24.23 32.69 29.74
C GLY A 338 25.37 31.78 29.26
N ASP A 339 26.00 32.13 28.13
CA ASP A 339 27.19 31.45 27.61
C ASP A 339 26.99 29.95 27.34
N SER A 340 25.83 29.56 26.80
CA SER A 340 25.55 28.17 26.40
C SER A 340 24.89 28.05 25.03
N VAL A 341 25.33 27.05 24.25
CA VAL A 341 24.74 26.67 22.97
C VAL A 341 24.07 25.32 23.13
N THR A 342 22.78 25.22 22.83
CA THR A 342 22.04 23.95 22.83
C THR A 342 21.71 23.54 21.40
N LEU A 343 22.21 22.36 21.03
CA LEU A 343 22.07 21.75 19.71
C LEU A 343 21.15 20.54 19.82
N SER A 344 20.15 20.43 18.95
CA SER A 344 19.38 19.20 18.73
C SER A 344 19.74 18.62 17.37
N VAL A 345 20.17 17.36 17.34
CA VAL A 345 20.53 16.64 16.11
C VAL A 345 19.74 15.35 16.00
N ASP A 346 19.19 15.11 14.82
CA ASP A 346 18.55 13.89 14.39
C ASP A 346 19.49 13.17 13.40
N ASN A 347 19.66 11.85 13.52
CA ASN A 347 20.38 11.08 12.51
C ASN A 347 19.37 10.43 11.56
N LEU A 348 19.43 10.81 10.28
CA LEU A 348 18.55 10.32 9.23
C LEU A 348 19.04 9.01 8.61
N GLY A 349 20.33 8.71 8.78
CA GLY A 349 20.99 7.59 8.16
C GLY A 349 21.13 6.39 9.11
N HIS A 350 21.21 5.19 8.52
CA HIS A 350 21.14 3.93 9.26
C HIS A 350 22.43 3.54 9.99
N ALA A 351 23.48 4.37 9.92
CA ALA A 351 24.70 4.15 10.68
C ALA A 351 24.93 5.21 11.76
N SER A 352 25.48 4.77 12.89
CA SER A 352 25.79 5.60 14.05
C SER A 352 27.10 6.38 13.87
N THR A 353 27.30 7.44 14.67
CA THR A 353 28.57 8.16 14.80
C THR A 353 28.86 8.49 16.27
N GLN A 354 30.13 8.45 16.70
CA GLN A 354 30.50 8.54 18.13
C GLN A 354 31.44 9.70 18.50
N ASN A 355 31.90 10.50 17.53
CA ASN A 355 32.87 11.58 17.73
C ASN A 355 32.45 12.91 17.10
N ALA A 356 31.15 13.20 17.05
CA ALA A 356 30.65 14.45 16.46
C ALA A 356 31.05 15.67 17.30
N SER A 357 31.41 16.78 16.64
CA SER A 357 31.65 18.09 17.24
C SER A 357 31.00 19.21 16.43
N LEU A 358 30.62 20.29 17.12
CA LEU A 358 30.08 21.50 16.51
C LEU A 358 31.16 22.58 16.51
N HIS A 359 31.51 23.12 15.35
CA HIS A 359 32.48 24.19 15.18
C HIS A 359 31.78 25.49 14.75
N TYR A 360 32.39 26.64 15.05
CA TYR A 360 32.04 27.93 14.50
C TYR A 360 33.25 28.48 13.73
N GLU A 361 33.09 28.70 12.43
CA GLU A 361 34.18 28.97 11.49
C GLU A 361 33.92 30.27 10.72
N THR A 362 34.98 31.00 10.36
CA THR A 362 34.87 32.18 9.49
C THR A 362 34.61 31.77 8.03
N SER A 363 34.20 32.74 7.21
CA SER A 363 34.14 32.59 5.75
C SER A 363 35.49 32.30 5.07
N GLU A 364 36.60 32.44 5.80
CA GLU A 364 37.95 32.06 5.36
C GLU A 364 38.39 30.67 5.89
N GLY A 365 37.52 29.97 6.63
CA GLY A 365 37.75 28.62 7.18
C GLY A 365 38.52 28.57 8.50
N GLU A 366 38.66 29.69 9.21
CA GLU A 366 39.31 29.73 10.54
C GLU A 366 38.31 29.33 11.64
N VAL A 367 38.61 28.27 12.39
CA VAL A 367 37.80 27.80 13.53
C VAL A 367 37.98 28.76 14.71
N LEU A 368 36.95 29.57 15.00
CA LEU A 368 36.94 30.52 16.12
C LEU A 368 36.48 29.89 17.43
N TRP A 369 35.62 28.88 17.36
CA TRP A 369 35.14 28.11 18.52
C TRP A 369 34.81 26.67 18.10
N HIS A 370 34.91 25.73 19.04
CA HIS A 370 34.43 24.38 18.88
C HIS A 370 33.82 23.88 20.18
N SER A 371 32.92 22.90 20.08
CA SER A 371 32.34 22.23 21.24
C SER A 371 33.41 21.65 22.16
N ASP A 372 33.24 21.85 23.46
CA ASP A 372 34.13 21.38 24.52
C ASP A 372 34.04 19.86 24.74
N VAL A 373 32.86 19.30 24.46
CA VAL A 373 32.56 17.87 24.53
C VAL A 373 32.16 17.35 23.14
N ARG A 374 32.62 16.14 22.79
CA ARG A 374 32.14 15.39 21.62
C ARG A 374 30.90 14.59 21.97
N PHE A 375 30.00 14.43 21.02
CA PHE A 375 28.77 13.68 21.19
C PHE A 375 28.65 12.51 20.21
N ALA A 376 27.79 11.57 20.56
CA ALA A 376 27.41 10.44 19.71
C ALA A 376 25.96 10.61 19.30
N VAL A 377 25.63 10.20 18.07
CA VAL A 377 24.24 10.10 17.60
C VAL A 377 24.07 8.70 17.01
N ASN A 378 23.12 7.94 17.55
CA ASN A 378 22.85 6.58 17.07
C ASN A 378 21.93 6.61 15.84
N ALA A 379 21.94 5.55 15.03
CA ALA A 379 21.15 5.36 13.81
C ALA A 379 19.62 5.50 13.96
N SER A 380 19.10 5.56 15.19
CA SER A 380 17.65 5.61 15.48
C SER A 380 17.28 6.56 16.62
N ASN A 381 18.20 7.44 17.04
CA ASN A 381 17.99 8.30 18.20
C ASN A 381 18.35 9.76 17.90
N SER A 382 17.51 10.69 18.33
CA SER A 382 17.83 12.10 18.38
C SER A 382 18.62 12.45 19.64
N THR A 383 19.52 13.42 19.53
CA THR A 383 20.43 13.80 20.62
C THR A 383 20.45 15.31 20.79
N THR A 384 19.99 15.77 21.96
CA THR A 384 20.10 17.17 22.37
C THR A 384 21.28 17.33 23.32
N VAL A 385 22.23 18.21 22.96
CA VAL A 385 23.46 18.48 23.72
C VAL A 385 23.58 19.97 24.00
N THR A 386 24.03 20.33 25.19
CA THR A 386 24.35 21.71 25.56
C THR A 386 25.85 21.84 25.79
N PHE A 387 26.48 22.80 25.10
CA PHE A 387 27.92 23.09 25.16
C PHE A 387 28.20 24.40 25.91
N ASP A 388 29.40 24.51 26.47
CA ASP A 388 29.92 25.77 27.03
C ASP A 388 30.34 26.71 25.89
N ALA A 389 29.70 27.88 25.81
CA ALA A 389 29.93 28.90 24.79
C ALA A 389 30.57 30.19 25.37
N SER A 390 31.18 30.13 26.56
CA SER A 390 31.82 31.28 27.22
C SER A 390 32.99 31.90 26.46
N ASN A 391 33.56 31.18 25.49
CA ASN A 391 34.60 31.67 24.58
C ASN A 391 34.10 31.85 23.13
N LEU A 392 32.79 31.76 22.86
CA LEU A 392 32.23 31.91 21.51
C LEU A 392 32.15 33.41 21.13
N THR A 393 33.05 33.86 20.26
CA THR A 393 32.94 35.16 19.60
C THR A 393 32.37 35.03 18.20
N LEU A 394 31.12 35.42 18.02
CA LEU A 394 30.48 35.50 16.70
C LEU A 394 31.16 36.60 15.85
N ALA A 395 31.40 36.30 14.58
CA ALA A 395 32.07 37.18 13.62
C ALA A 395 31.18 37.44 12.39
N ASP A 396 31.33 38.61 11.77
CA ASP A 396 30.55 38.97 10.58
C ASP A 396 30.83 37.99 9.43
N GLY A 397 29.84 37.16 9.08
CA GLY A 397 29.96 36.12 8.05
C GLY A 397 30.54 34.78 8.52
N GLY A 398 30.63 34.52 9.82
CA GLY A 398 30.95 33.19 10.36
C GLY A 398 29.73 32.30 10.53
N GLY A 399 29.88 31.00 10.27
CA GLY A 399 28.83 29.97 10.30
C GLY A 399 29.14 28.80 11.23
N PHE A 400 28.13 28.00 11.56
CA PHE A 400 28.30 26.78 12.35
C PHE A 400 28.45 25.56 11.43
N PHE A 401 29.34 24.64 11.78
CA PHE A 401 29.63 23.42 11.01
C PHE A 401 29.67 22.20 11.91
N LEU A 402 29.03 21.11 11.49
CA LEU A 402 29.16 19.79 12.12
C LEU A 402 30.37 19.05 11.52
N HIS A 403 31.15 18.42 12.39
CA HIS A 403 32.27 17.55 12.02
C HIS A 403 32.07 16.18 12.66
N TYR A 404 31.94 15.12 11.85
CA TYR A 404 31.65 13.76 12.34
C TYR A 404 32.15 12.68 11.35
N GLN A 405 32.23 11.41 11.77
CA GLN A 405 32.61 10.30 10.88
C GLN A 405 31.38 9.72 10.15
N LYS A 406 31.50 9.37 8.85
CA LYS A 406 30.44 8.69 8.08
C LYS A 406 29.91 7.46 8.83
N ARG A 407 30.79 6.66 9.46
CA ARG A 407 30.47 5.43 10.23
C ARG A 407 31.40 5.26 11.44
N VAL A 408 31.04 4.41 12.40
CA VAL A 408 31.86 4.11 13.62
C VAL A 408 33.01 3.12 13.33
N ILE A 409 33.68 3.24 12.18
CA ILE A 409 34.87 2.45 11.83
C ILE A 409 36.10 3.34 11.73
N ASP A 410 37.27 2.83 12.12
CA ASP A 410 38.54 3.58 12.08
C ASP A 410 38.94 3.95 10.63
N SER A 411 38.53 3.13 9.65
CA SER A 411 38.66 3.39 8.21
C SER A 411 37.64 4.42 7.67
N SER A 412 36.72 4.93 8.49
CA SER A 412 35.66 5.82 8.01
C SER A 412 36.15 7.25 7.81
N MET A 413 35.71 7.85 6.70
CA MET A 413 35.95 9.25 6.40
C MET A 413 35.23 10.20 7.36
N TRP A 414 35.80 11.38 7.52
CA TRP A 414 35.19 12.51 8.21
C TRP A 414 34.38 13.37 7.24
N VAL A 415 33.26 13.87 7.73
CA VAL A 415 32.29 14.73 7.05
C VAL A 415 32.29 16.09 7.74
N ARG A 416 32.23 17.16 6.94
CA ARG A 416 32.04 18.55 7.37
C ARG A 416 30.78 19.10 6.68
N GLU A 417 29.73 19.37 7.45
CA GLU A 417 28.43 19.85 6.96
C GLU A 417 28.08 21.20 7.61
N GLU A 418 27.48 22.12 6.86
CA GLU A 418 27.08 23.45 7.36
C GLU A 418 25.72 23.40 8.04
N VAL A 419 25.57 24.13 9.16
CA VAL A 419 24.29 24.27 9.87
C VAL A 419 23.56 25.51 9.30
N PRO A 420 22.37 25.36 8.70
CA PRO A 420 21.65 26.48 8.10
C PRO A 420 21.39 27.62 9.08
N ALA A 421 21.74 28.84 8.68
CA ALA A 421 21.65 30.03 9.54
C ALA A 421 20.23 30.33 10.06
N GLU A 422 19.18 29.86 9.36
CA GLU A 422 17.77 30.04 9.73
C GLU A 422 17.36 29.24 10.99
N ILE A 423 18.10 28.15 11.28
CA ILE A 423 17.83 27.25 12.41
C ILE A 423 18.44 27.79 13.72
N VAL A 424 19.27 28.84 13.62
CA VAL A 424 19.98 29.47 14.76
C VAL A 424 19.08 30.50 15.45
N THR A 425 18.52 30.17 16.61
CA THR A 425 17.65 31.10 17.37
C THR A 425 18.39 31.79 18.51
N THR A 426 18.25 33.13 18.56
CA THR A 426 18.78 33.99 19.63
C THR A 426 17.61 34.54 20.46
N LYS A 427 17.42 34.01 21.67
CA LYS A 427 16.21 34.31 22.47
C LYS A 427 16.32 35.62 23.24
N ALA A 428 15.53 36.62 22.82
CA ALA A 428 15.19 37.79 23.62
C ALA A 428 13.80 37.64 24.28
N GLN A 429 13.64 38.18 25.49
CA GLN A 429 12.52 37.90 26.39
C GLN A 429 11.31 38.84 26.18
N SER A 430 10.09 38.31 25.95
CA SER A 430 8.83 39.05 26.17
C SER A 430 7.59 38.15 26.35
N ASP A 431 6.60 38.66 27.08
CA ASP A 431 5.40 37.93 27.57
C ASP A 431 4.09 38.21 26.79
N SER A 432 3.22 37.20 26.78
CA SER A 432 1.74 37.28 26.78
C SER A 432 0.94 37.71 25.54
N ILE A 433 -0.11 36.94 25.21
CA ILE A 433 -1.54 37.26 25.42
C ILE A 433 -2.41 36.09 24.93
N GLY A 434 -3.45 35.70 25.70
CA GLY A 434 -4.40 34.66 25.30
C GLY A 434 -5.68 35.23 24.67
N PHE A 435 -6.11 34.70 23.52
CA PHE A 435 -7.39 35.05 22.90
C PHE A 435 -8.03 33.94 22.02
N PHE A 436 -7.85 32.65 22.34
CA PHE A 436 -8.56 31.56 21.65
C PHE A 436 -8.96 30.41 22.60
N SER A 437 -10.12 30.55 23.26
CA SER A 437 -10.80 29.44 23.95
C SER A 437 -12.31 29.54 23.70
N GLY A 438 -12.85 28.68 22.84
CA GLY A 438 -14.30 28.65 22.58
C GLY A 438 -14.77 28.16 21.21
N ASN A 439 -13.89 27.77 20.28
CA ASN A 439 -14.29 27.37 18.93
C ASN A 439 -13.51 26.16 18.39
N ILE A 440 -13.35 25.11 19.20
CA ILE A 440 -12.53 23.93 18.83
C ILE A 440 -13.11 23.17 17.62
N GLY A 441 -14.43 23.13 17.43
CA GLY A 441 -15.03 22.55 16.21
C GLY A 441 -14.72 23.37 14.94
N LEU A 442 -14.68 24.70 15.07
CA LEU A 442 -14.17 25.58 14.01
C LEU A 442 -12.67 25.39 13.82
N VAL A 443 -11.88 25.20 14.87
CA VAL A 443 -10.45 24.84 14.77
C VAL A 443 -10.26 23.45 14.17
N PHE A 444 -11.16 22.49 14.32
CA PHE A 444 -11.07 21.21 13.60
C PHE A 444 -11.35 21.41 12.11
N LEU A 445 -12.44 22.11 11.73
CA LEU A 445 -12.72 22.40 10.32
C LEU A 445 -11.60 23.26 9.70
N PHE A 446 -11.08 24.23 10.45
CA PHE A 446 -9.98 25.11 10.04
C PHE A 446 -8.64 24.38 10.05
N ALA A 447 -8.37 23.44 10.96
CA ALA A 447 -7.17 22.60 10.94
C ALA A 447 -7.23 21.57 9.82
N VAL A 448 -8.39 21.02 9.50
CA VAL A 448 -8.59 20.13 8.35
C VAL A 448 -8.46 20.92 7.03
N VAL A 449 -8.98 22.14 6.95
CA VAL A 449 -8.78 23.06 5.80
C VAL A 449 -7.37 23.67 5.77
N LEU A 450 -6.69 23.84 6.92
CA LEU A 450 -5.32 24.36 7.02
C LEU A 450 -4.30 23.26 6.73
N LEU A 451 -4.52 22.02 7.18
CA LEU A 451 -3.72 20.86 6.77
C LEU A 451 -3.95 20.55 5.29
N SER A 452 -5.18 20.68 4.77
CA SER A 452 -5.44 20.62 3.33
C SER A 452 -4.82 21.81 2.58
N GLY A 453 -4.77 22.99 3.20
CA GLY A 453 -4.20 24.20 2.65
C GLY A 453 -2.67 24.18 2.63
N ILE A 454 -2.05 23.61 3.67
CA ILE A 454 -0.62 23.32 3.79
C ILE A 454 -0.26 22.22 2.80
N ALA A 455 -0.99 21.10 2.74
CA ALA A 455 -0.78 20.05 1.74
C ALA A 455 -0.99 20.55 0.29
N ALA A 456 -1.90 21.49 0.06
CA ALA A 456 -2.10 22.13 -1.24
C ALA A 456 -1.14 23.31 -1.53
N TRP A 457 -0.43 23.83 -0.52
CA TRP A 457 0.60 24.86 -0.62
C TRP A 457 1.97 24.24 -0.87
N LEU A 458 2.32 23.21 -0.07
CA LEU A 458 3.39 22.26 -0.37
C LEU A 458 3.21 21.61 -1.75
N GLY A 459 1.97 21.35 -2.18
CA GLY A 459 1.64 20.91 -3.54
C GLY A 459 1.58 22.00 -4.62
N ARG A 460 1.97 23.25 -4.32
CA ARG A 460 1.91 24.40 -5.26
C ARG A 460 3.25 25.08 -5.53
N GLU A 461 4.16 25.09 -4.56
CA GLU A 461 5.34 25.99 -4.61
C GLU A 461 6.43 25.58 -5.60
N GLU A 462 6.44 24.34 -6.11
CA GLU A 462 7.42 23.88 -7.12
C GLU A 462 7.04 24.19 -8.58
N SER A 463 6.02 25.03 -8.82
CA SER A 463 5.61 25.41 -10.19
C SER A 463 6.16 26.76 -10.68
N GLY A 464 7.07 27.39 -9.93
CA GLY A 464 7.72 28.63 -10.37
C GLY A 464 8.79 29.20 -9.44
N ALA A 465 10.06 28.88 -9.76
CA ALA A 465 11.32 29.41 -9.23
C ALA A 465 11.83 28.86 -7.89
N ASN A 466 13.12 28.47 -7.93
CA ASN A 466 14.09 28.08 -6.90
C ASN A 466 13.70 28.27 -5.42
N GLY A 467 13.86 27.21 -4.64
CA GLY A 467 13.92 27.20 -3.17
C GLY A 467 14.18 25.79 -2.66
N ASP A 468 15.22 25.61 -1.86
CA ASP A 468 15.77 24.29 -1.50
C ASP A 468 15.04 23.57 -0.34
N SER A 469 15.30 22.26 -0.23
CA SER A 469 15.31 21.44 0.98
C SER A 469 13.99 21.06 1.70
N VAL A 470 13.62 19.77 1.61
CA VAL A 470 13.00 18.98 2.69
C VAL A 470 13.57 17.54 2.65
N ASP A 471 13.80 16.94 3.82
CA ASP A 471 14.41 15.61 4.01
C ASP A 471 13.57 14.40 3.53
N PRO A 472 14.19 13.38 2.90
CA PRO A 472 13.48 12.25 2.30
C PRO A 472 13.09 11.12 3.28
N GLY A 473 13.54 11.14 4.54
CA GLY A 473 13.19 10.12 5.54
C GLY A 473 11.71 10.07 5.92
N PHE A 474 10.95 11.14 5.64
CA PHE A 474 9.49 11.13 5.73
C PHE A 474 8.83 10.80 4.39
N GLU A 475 9.55 10.84 3.27
CA GLU A 475 9.01 10.58 1.93
C GLU A 475 8.77 9.10 1.65
N SER A 476 9.58 8.15 2.14
CA SER A 476 9.39 6.71 1.81
C SER A 476 8.04 6.14 2.24
N ILE A 477 7.56 6.48 3.45
CA ILE A 477 6.20 6.15 3.94
C ILE A 477 5.10 6.87 3.12
N LEU A 478 5.50 7.92 2.38
CA LEU A 478 4.66 8.71 1.50
C LEU A 478 4.88 8.40 0.01
N HIS A 479 5.60 7.36 -0.45
CA HIS A 479 5.84 7.04 -1.87
C HIS A 479 5.47 5.59 -2.27
N ILE A 480 5.16 5.35 -3.56
CA ILE A 480 4.74 4.04 -4.10
C ILE A 480 5.72 3.58 -5.19
N GLY A 481 7.02 3.70 -4.93
CA GLY A 481 7.97 3.90 -6.02
C GLY A 481 7.58 5.14 -6.83
N ASP A 482 7.87 5.10 -8.13
CA ASP A 482 7.76 6.22 -9.07
C ASP A 482 6.41 6.89 -9.26
N ASP A 483 5.34 6.11 -9.18
CA ASP A 483 4.04 6.49 -9.76
C ASP A 483 3.26 7.49 -8.85
N GLY A 484 4.02 8.28 -8.09
CA GLY A 484 3.63 9.40 -7.26
C GLY A 484 3.48 9.06 -5.78
N ARG A 485 3.65 10.09 -4.94
CA ARG A 485 3.48 10.01 -3.48
C ARG A 485 2.17 9.28 -3.10
N ILE A 486 2.24 8.31 -2.18
CA ILE A 486 1.10 7.78 -1.41
C ILE A 486 0.21 8.95 -0.97
N PHE A 487 0.80 10.00 -0.40
CA PHE A 487 0.11 11.23 0.01
C PHE A 487 0.26 12.39 -1.00
N ASP A 488 0.28 12.09 -2.31
CA ASP A 488 0.14 13.12 -3.33
C ASP A 488 -1.29 13.70 -3.31
N THR A 489 -1.41 14.92 -2.80
CA THR A 489 -2.66 15.68 -2.81
C THR A 489 -3.10 16.03 -4.24
N LYS A 490 -2.17 16.37 -5.13
CA LYS A 490 -2.43 16.75 -6.53
C LYS A 490 -2.86 15.55 -7.36
N ALA A 491 -2.17 14.41 -7.28
CA ALA A 491 -2.61 13.19 -7.97
C ALA A 491 -3.86 12.57 -7.32
N SER A 492 -4.10 12.73 -6.01
CA SER A 492 -5.37 12.30 -5.39
C SER A 492 -6.55 13.19 -5.81
N ILE A 493 -6.34 14.50 -6.01
CA ILE A 493 -7.32 15.39 -6.65
C ILE A 493 -7.49 15.04 -8.13
N HIS A 494 -6.43 14.67 -8.86
CA HIS A 494 -6.52 14.20 -10.24
C HIS A 494 -7.38 12.93 -10.33
N ASP A 495 -7.09 11.93 -9.49
CA ASP A 495 -7.83 10.66 -9.36
C ASP A 495 -9.31 10.87 -9.01
N LEU A 496 -9.65 11.93 -8.29
CA LEU A 496 -11.04 12.29 -7.98
C LEU A 496 -11.84 12.66 -9.25
N PHE A 497 -11.19 13.20 -10.28
CA PHE A 497 -11.84 13.63 -11.53
C PHE A 497 -11.54 12.74 -12.75
N HIS A 498 -10.51 11.88 -12.70
CA HIS A 498 -10.06 11.04 -13.83
C HIS A 498 -10.33 9.56 -13.57
N ARG A 499 -11.20 8.96 -14.38
CA ARG A 499 -11.60 7.55 -14.26
C ARG A 499 -10.54 6.61 -14.89
N PRO A 500 -9.97 5.65 -14.14
CA PRO A 500 -9.06 4.63 -14.68
C PRO A 500 -9.75 3.70 -15.69
N SER A 501 -8.98 3.16 -16.62
CA SER A 501 -9.45 2.26 -17.70
C SER A 501 -10.08 0.95 -17.21
N PHE A 502 -9.69 0.48 -16.02
CA PHE A 502 -10.19 -0.76 -15.40
C PHE A 502 -11.47 -0.59 -14.57
N HIS A 503 -11.98 0.64 -14.39
CA HIS A 503 -13.26 0.89 -13.72
C HIS A 503 -14.45 0.74 -14.67
N GLU A 504 -15.50 0.05 -14.23
CA GLU A 504 -16.78 -0.04 -14.95
C GLU A 504 -17.60 1.25 -14.74
N PRO A 505 -17.76 2.12 -15.75
CA PRO A 505 -18.38 3.45 -15.58
C PRO A 505 -19.80 3.41 -15.01
N VAL A 506 -20.55 2.38 -15.39
CA VAL A 506 -21.93 2.12 -14.96
C VAL A 506 -21.98 1.91 -13.44
N VAL A 507 -21.07 1.12 -12.89
CA VAL A 507 -21.07 0.75 -11.46
C VAL A 507 -20.70 1.95 -10.59
N ASP A 508 -19.74 2.77 -11.02
CA ASP A 508 -19.43 4.05 -10.36
C ASP A 508 -20.65 4.99 -10.37
N GLY A 509 -21.36 5.10 -11.50
CA GLY A 509 -22.58 5.91 -11.60
C GLY A 509 -23.68 5.47 -10.62
N VAL A 510 -23.89 4.16 -10.45
CA VAL A 510 -24.86 3.64 -9.47
C VAL A 510 -24.40 3.96 -8.05
N ARG A 511 -23.10 3.87 -7.74
CA ARG A 511 -22.54 4.23 -6.41
C ARG A 511 -22.74 5.71 -6.07
N ALA A 512 -22.58 6.60 -7.05
CA ALA A 512 -22.84 8.04 -6.88
C ALA A 512 -24.33 8.33 -6.59
N ILE A 513 -25.25 7.68 -7.31
CA ILE A 513 -26.69 7.83 -7.06
C ILE A 513 -27.05 7.29 -5.67
N ALA A 514 -26.48 6.14 -5.27
CA ALA A 514 -26.70 5.53 -3.97
C ALA A 514 -26.29 6.47 -2.82
N VAL A 515 -25.09 7.07 -2.85
CA VAL A 515 -24.69 8.01 -1.79
C VAL A 515 -25.54 9.28 -1.81
N LEU A 516 -25.85 9.86 -2.97
CA LEU A 516 -26.68 11.06 -3.05
C LEU A 516 -28.09 10.84 -2.47
N TRP A 517 -28.68 9.68 -2.71
CA TRP A 517 -29.99 9.33 -2.12
C TRP A 517 -29.88 9.24 -0.59
N VAL A 518 -28.85 8.57 -0.06
CA VAL A 518 -28.59 8.50 1.39
C VAL A 518 -28.38 9.90 1.99
N LEU A 519 -27.60 10.78 1.35
CA LEU A 519 -27.38 12.15 1.81
C LEU A 519 -28.67 12.98 1.81
N LEU A 520 -29.49 12.87 0.75
CA LEU A 520 -30.75 13.60 0.63
C LEU A 520 -31.78 13.14 1.66
N PHE A 521 -31.88 11.82 1.91
CA PHE A 521 -32.74 11.28 2.98
C PHE A 521 -32.34 11.82 4.35
N HIS A 522 -31.05 11.74 4.71
CA HIS A 522 -30.60 12.22 6.03
C HIS A 522 -30.72 13.75 6.16
N ALA A 523 -30.45 14.51 5.09
CA ALA A 523 -30.64 15.97 5.06
C ALA A 523 -32.10 16.41 5.28
N TRP A 524 -33.07 15.52 5.04
CA TRP A 524 -34.47 15.69 5.44
C TRP A 524 -34.74 15.12 6.84
N PHE A 525 -34.29 13.91 7.14
CA PHE A 525 -34.53 13.19 8.41
C PHE A 525 -34.05 13.98 9.63
N PHE A 526 -32.85 14.55 9.60
CA PHE A 526 -32.30 15.35 10.70
C PHE A 526 -32.98 16.73 10.87
N GLN A 527 -33.91 17.12 9.99
CA GLN A 527 -34.71 18.35 10.16
C GLN A 527 -35.89 18.13 11.12
N ASN A 528 -36.02 16.92 11.67
CA ASN A 528 -36.92 16.61 12.77
C ASN A 528 -36.59 17.49 14.01
N PRO A 529 -37.60 17.97 14.77
CA PRO A 529 -37.42 18.74 16.00
C PRO A 529 -36.39 18.22 17.01
N LYS A 530 -36.14 16.90 17.04
CA LYS A 530 -35.10 16.25 17.86
C LYS A 530 -33.69 16.82 17.63
N TRP A 531 -33.36 17.26 16.41
CA TRP A 531 -32.02 17.76 16.05
C TRP A 531 -32.00 19.22 15.59
N THR A 532 -33.14 19.92 15.63
CA THR A 532 -33.26 21.36 15.30
C THR A 532 -33.53 22.22 16.53
N ASN A 533 -33.06 21.80 17.73
CA ASN A 533 -33.35 22.48 19.01
C ASN A 533 -34.86 22.71 19.29
N GLY A 534 -35.72 21.79 18.82
CA GLY A 534 -37.17 21.90 18.97
C GLY A 534 -37.86 22.86 17.99
N HIS A 535 -37.14 23.47 17.03
CA HIS A 535 -37.74 24.32 16.01
C HIS A 535 -38.54 23.48 15.01
N MET A 536 -39.85 23.72 14.93
CA MET A 536 -40.77 23.05 14.02
C MET A 536 -40.59 23.54 12.58
N ILE A 537 -40.36 22.62 11.64
CA ILE A 537 -40.16 22.92 10.21
C ILE A 537 -41.32 22.33 9.38
N PRO A 538 -42.29 23.12 8.90
CA PRO A 538 -43.46 22.60 8.17
C PRO A 538 -43.13 21.79 6.91
N LEU A 539 -42.02 22.10 6.23
CA LEU A 539 -41.59 21.38 5.02
C LEU A 539 -41.21 19.91 5.29
N TYR A 540 -40.79 19.56 6.53
CA TYR A 540 -40.45 18.20 6.93
C TYR A 540 -41.64 17.24 6.74
N GLU A 541 -42.81 17.58 7.28
CA GLU A 541 -44.03 16.75 7.21
C GLU A 541 -44.57 16.63 5.77
N SER A 542 -44.42 17.68 4.95
CA SER A 542 -44.98 17.72 3.58
C SER A 542 -44.42 16.63 2.64
N VAL A 543 -43.24 16.06 2.97
CA VAL A 543 -42.65 14.94 2.24
C VAL A 543 -43.52 13.68 2.35
N PHE A 544 -44.18 13.47 3.51
CA PHE A 544 -45.08 12.34 3.73
C PHE A 544 -46.43 12.47 2.99
N GLU A 545 -46.81 13.70 2.62
CA GLU A 545 -48.10 14.02 1.98
C GLU A 545 -48.05 14.00 0.44
N ASN A 546 -46.85 14.16 -0.15
CA ASN A 546 -46.68 14.34 -1.58
C ASN A 546 -46.05 13.09 -2.25
N PRO A 547 -46.79 12.39 -3.14
CA PRO A 547 -46.29 11.20 -3.85
C PRO A 547 -44.94 11.37 -4.57
N MET A 548 -44.60 12.60 -5.01
CA MET A 548 -43.34 12.89 -5.69
C MET A 548 -42.11 12.86 -4.79
N PHE A 549 -42.26 12.88 -3.47
CA PHE A 549 -41.15 12.86 -2.50
C PHE A 549 -41.06 11.55 -1.70
N LEU A 550 -41.94 10.57 -1.92
CA LEU A 550 -41.94 9.29 -1.18
C LEU A 550 -40.64 8.49 -1.34
N TRP A 551 -39.98 8.59 -2.50
CA TRP A 551 -38.67 7.99 -2.74
C TRP A 551 -37.62 8.52 -1.74
N LEU A 552 -37.76 9.76 -1.25
CA LEU A 552 -36.86 10.35 -0.28
C LEU A 552 -36.92 9.56 1.04
N VAL A 553 -38.13 9.31 1.54
CA VAL A 553 -38.39 8.53 2.78
C VAL A 553 -37.84 7.10 2.69
N GLN A 554 -37.78 6.54 1.48
CA GLN A 554 -37.20 5.22 1.19
C GLN A 554 -35.65 5.23 1.16
N GLY A 555 -34.97 6.09 1.93
CA GLY A 555 -33.52 6.25 1.92
C GLY A 555 -32.72 4.97 2.19
N GLY A 556 -33.31 4.00 2.89
CA GLY A 556 -32.73 2.65 3.06
C GLY A 556 -32.48 1.91 1.73
N LEU A 557 -33.26 2.20 0.68
CA LEU A 557 -33.02 1.65 -0.66
C LEU A 557 -31.69 2.15 -1.26
N GLY A 558 -31.22 3.34 -0.89
CA GLY A 558 -29.88 3.81 -1.23
C GLY A 558 -28.77 2.91 -0.67
N VAL A 559 -28.95 2.40 0.56
CA VAL A 559 -28.05 1.39 1.15
C VAL A 559 -28.19 0.04 0.46
N ASP A 560 -29.41 -0.37 0.07
CA ASP A 560 -29.61 -1.59 -0.72
C ASP A 560 -28.96 -1.53 -2.11
N MET A 561 -28.81 -0.34 -2.72
CA MET A 561 -28.00 -0.17 -3.94
C MET A 561 -26.51 -0.48 -3.67
N PHE A 562 -25.96 -0.03 -2.54
CA PHE A 562 -24.58 -0.38 -2.13
C PHE A 562 -24.42 -1.88 -1.92
N PHE A 563 -25.34 -2.55 -1.23
CA PHE A 563 -25.31 -3.99 -1.03
C PHE A 563 -25.26 -4.76 -2.35
N VAL A 564 -26.05 -4.39 -3.36
CA VAL A 564 -25.97 -5.02 -4.69
C VAL A 564 -24.63 -4.75 -5.38
N ILE A 565 -24.10 -3.52 -5.31
CA ILE A 565 -22.78 -3.17 -5.88
C ILE A 565 -21.65 -3.95 -5.19
N SER A 566 -21.66 -4.01 -3.85
CA SER A 566 -20.65 -4.72 -3.06
C SER A 566 -20.67 -6.21 -3.34
N GLY A 567 -21.85 -6.83 -3.39
CA GLY A 567 -22.01 -8.21 -3.83
C GLY A 567 -21.49 -8.46 -5.24
N PHE A 568 -21.77 -7.54 -6.18
CA PHE A 568 -21.32 -7.63 -7.57
C PHE A 568 -19.80 -7.51 -7.70
N LEU A 569 -19.20 -6.47 -7.12
CA LEU A 569 -17.76 -6.21 -7.24
C LEU A 569 -16.94 -7.27 -6.52
N ILE A 570 -17.27 -7.59 -5.27
CA ILE A 570 -16.53 -8.57 -4.47
C ILE A 570 -16.74 -9.98 -5.03
N GLY A 571 -17.96 -10.34 -5.42
CA GLY A 571 -18.23 -11.61 -6.12
C GLY A 571 -17.42 -11.73 -7.41
N ALA A 572 -17.33 -10.66 -8.22
CA ALA A 572 -16.59 -10.69 -9.49
C ALA A 572 -15.07 -10.77 -9.30
N ILE A 573 -14.52 -10.08 -8.29
CA ILE A 573 -13.10 -10.18 -7.93
C ILE A 573 -12.77 -11.61 -7.48
N ILE A 574 -13.53 -12.14 -6.53
CA ILE A 574 -13.37 -13.50 -5.99
C ILE A 574 -13.45 -14.56 -7.09
N LEU A 575 -14.47 -14.48 -7.95
CA LEU A 575 -14.65 -15.46 -9.04
C LEU A 575 -13.54 -15.36 -10.10
N LYS A 576 -13.04 -14.15 -10.41
CA LYS A 576 -11.90 -13.98 -11.32
C LYS A 576 -10.60 -14.57 -10.73
N GLU A 577 -10.39 -14.45 -9.42
CA GLU A 577 -9.21 -15.01 -8.75
C GLU A 577 -9.27 -16.55 -8.68
N ILE A 578 -10.43 -17.10 -8.29
CA ILE A 578 -10.70 -18.56 -8.26
C ILE A 578 -10.64 -19.20 -9.65
N ASN A 579 -10.96 -18.46 -10.72
CA ASN A 579 -10.85 -18.95 -12.09
C ASN A 579 -9.40 -18.89 -12.64
N ARG A 580 -8.50 -18.11 -12.01
CA ARG A 580 -7.10 -17.95 -12.43
C ARG A 580 -6.12 -18.86 -11.67
N SER A 581 -6.48 -19.32 -10.48
CA SER A 581 -5.62 -20.11 -9.60
C SER A 581 -6.43 -21.20 -8.89
N ASP A 582 -5.80 -22.27 -8.41
CA ASP A 582 -6.54 -23.40 -7.80
C ASP A 582 -7.05 -23.11 -6.36
N GLY A 583 -6.98 -21.86 -5.91
CA GLY A 583 -7.40 -21.36 -4.60
C GLY A 583 -7.77 -19.86 -4.60
N MET A 584 -7.67 -19.22 -3.44
CA MET A 584 -7.77 -17.76 -3.26
C MET A 584 -6.80 -17.35 -2.16
N ASN A 585 -6.10 -16.24 -2.34
CA ASN A 585 -5.30 -15.66 -1.27
C ASN A 585 -6.18 -14.81 -0.33
N MET A 586 -6.71 -15.47 0.70
CA MET A 586 -7.55 -14.84 1.73
C MET A 586 -6.85 -13.69 2.45
N ARG A 587 -5.55 -13.82 2.73
CA ARG A 587 -4.79 -12.75 3.40
C ARG A 587 -4.74 -11.50 2.50
N ARG A 588 -4.47 -11.68 1.20
CA ARG A 588 -4.50 -10.62 0.18
C ARG A 588 -5.82 -9.87 0.14
N PHE A 589 -6.91 -10.63 0.23
CA PHE A 589 -8.25 -10.11 0.15
C PHE A 589 -8.58 -9.22 1.37
N TYR A 590 -8.43 -9.75 2.58
CA TYR A 590 -8.73 -8.99 3.80
C TYR A 590 -7.77 -7.83 4.02
N ALA A 591 -6.48 -8.00 3.74
CA ALA A 591 -5.50 -6.95 3.96
C ALA A 591 -5.73 -5.75 2.99
N ARG A 592 -6.02 -5.99 1.71
CA ARG A 592 -6.43 -4.93 0.77
C ARG A 592 -7.77 -4.27 1.13
N ARG A 593 -8.66 -4.99 1.85
CA ARG A 593 -9.91 -4.44 2.40
C ARG A 593 -9.66 -3.57 3.63
N PHE A 594 -8.79 -3.99 4.55
CA PHE A 594 -8.37 -3.24 5.73
C PHE A 594 -7.89 -1.82 5.35
N LEU A 595 -6.93 -1.75 4.41
CA LEU A 595 -6.43 -0.48 3.86
C LEU A 595 -7.47 0.37 3.11
N ARG A 596 -8.63 -0.22 2.73
CA ARG A 596 -9.72 0.55 2.12
C ARG A 596 -10.52 1.33 3.16
N LEU A 597 -10.76 0.71 4.31
CA LEU A 597 -11.83 1.14 5.21
C LEU A 597 -11.32 1.65 6.54
N VAL A 598 -10.49 0.83 7.21
CA VAL A 598 -10.21 1.01 8.63
C VAL A 598 -9.51 2.34 8.93
N PRO A 599 -8.50 2.81 8.16
CA PRO A 599 -7.86 4.10 8.44
C PRO A 599 -8.83 5.28 8.43
N VAL A 600 -9.67 5.40 7.39
CA VAL A 600 -10.65 6.49 7.28
C VAL A 600 -11.75 6.35 8.33
N TYR A 601 -12.18 5.12 8.61
CA TYR A 601 -13.22 4.84 9.60
C TYR A 601 -12.77 5.19 11.01
N VAL A 602 -11.53 4.85 11.40
CA VAL A 602 -10.95 5.24 12.69
C VAL A 602 -10.84 6.77 12.80
N VAL A 603 -10.49 7.47 11.73
CA VAL A 603 -10.45 8.95 11.73
C VAL A 603 -11.84 9.57 11.81
N ALA A 604 -12.84 8.99 11.13
CA ALA A 604 -14.23 9.39 11.29
C ALA A 604 -14.76 9.12 12.71
N MET A 605 -14.37 8.00 13.34
CA MET A 605 -14.67 7.70 14.74
C MET A 605 -14.03 8.71 15.70
N MET A 606 -12.77 9.10 15.48
CA MET A 606 -12.12 10.15 16.27
C MET A 606 -12.86 11.50 16.09
N ALA A 607 -13.23 11.87 14.87
CA ALA A 607 -14.04 13.04 14.61
C ALA A 607 -15.43 12.95 15.28
N ALA A 608 -16.06 11.77 15.32
CA ALA A 608 -17.35 11.55 15.94
C ALA A 608 -17.33 11.80 17.47
N ILE A 609 -16.21 11.53 18.16
CA ILE A 609 -16.08 11.87 19.59
C ILE A 609 -16.29 13.38 19.80
N PHE A 610 -15.77 14.23 18.91
CA PHE A 610 -15.94 15.69 18.98
C PHE A 610 -17.31 16.16 18.50
N PHE A 611 -17.83 15.62 17.38
CA PHE A 611 -19.10 16.07 16.80
C PHE A 611 -20.35 15.57 17.54
N LEU A 612 -20.24 14.46 18.29
CA LEU A 612 -21.32 13.87 19.09
C LEU A 612 -21.19 14.15 20.61
N ASP A 613 -20.28 15.05 21.01
CA ASP A 613 -20.01 15.41 22.43
C ASP A 613 -19.76 14.18 23.33
N GLY A 614 -19.07 13.16 22.80
CA GLY A 614 -18.79 11.90 23.49
C GLY A 614 -19.97 10.94 23.68
N SER A 615 -21.16 11.22 23.13
CA SER A 615 -22.34 10.35 23.24
C SER A 615 -22.03 8.91 22.82
N ASN A 616 -22.31 7.93 23.69
CA ASN A 616 -22.07 6.49 23.49
C ASN A 616 -20.62 6.11 23.16
N ALA A 617 -19.63 6.97 23.41
CA ALA A 617 -18.22 6.71 23.08
C ALA A 617 -17.64 5.49 23.83
N GLU A 618 -18.21 5.11 24.98
CA GLU A 618 -17.91 3.86 25.68
C GLU A 618 -18.19 2.59 24.85
N ASN A 619 -19.07 2.69 23.85
CA ASN A 619 -19.41 1.59 22.93
C ASN A 619 -18.69 1.68 21.58
N ALA A 620 -17.75 2.62 21.41
CA ALA A 620 -16.96 2.76 20.17
C ALA A 620 -16.18 1.48 19.79
N TRP A 621 -15.86 0.61 20.76
CA TRP A 621 -15.26 -0.71 20.50
C TRP A 621 -16.13 -1.59 19.58
N ALA A 622 -17.46 -1.48 19.65
CA ALA A 622 -18.37 -2.28 18.82
C ALA A 622 -18.37 -1.79 17.37
N ASN A 623 -18.23 -0.47 17.17
CA ASN A 623 -18.00 0.10 15.85
C ASN A 623 -16.64 -0.34 15.27
N LEU A 624 -15.56 -0.30 16.05
CA LEU A 624 -14.22 -0.74 15.64
C LEU A 624 -14.16 -2.21 15.22
N LEU A 625 -14.93 -3.08 15.90
CA LEU A 625 -15.03 -4.51 15.61
C LEU A 625 -16.10 -4.86 14.56
N TYR A 626 -16.81 -3.87 13.97
CA TYR A 626 -17.91 -4.08 13.03
C TYR A 626 -19.04 -5.00 13.56
N VAL A 627 -19.39 -4.78 14.84
CA VAL A 627 -20.46 -5.49 15.57
C VAL A 627 -21.42 -4.53 16.30
N ASN A 628 -21.41 -3.24 15.95
CA ASN A 628 -22.34 -2.26 16.54
C ASN A 628 -23.82 -2.64 16.27
N ASN A 629 -24.12 -3.34 15.19
CA ASN A 629 -25.45 -3.86 14.87
C ASN A 629 -25.92 -5.05 15.75
N PHE A 630 -25.18 -5.40 16.80
CA PHE A 630 -25.67 -6.26 17.90
C PHE A 630 -25.97 -5.49 19.19
N LEU A 631 -25.75 -4.17 19.20
CA LEU A 631 -26.21 -3.25 20.24
C LEU A 631 -27.51 -2.57 19.79
N SER A 632 -28.37 -2.19 20.73
CA SER A 632 -29.55 -1.39 20.40
C SER A 632 -29.14 -0.05 19.80
N ILE A 633 -29.89 0.48 18.84
CA ILE A 633 -29.57 1.75 18.16
C ILE A 633 -29.32 2.92 19.11
N ASP A 634 -29.99 2.95 20.28
CA ASP A 634 -29.78 3.98 21.30
C ASP A 634 -28.43 3.85 22.04
N ASP A 635 -27.81 2.67 22.04
CA ASP A 635 -26.49 2.39 22.63
C ASP A 635 -25.32 2.47 21.62
N GLN A 636 -25.60 2.54 20.31
CA GLN A 636 -24.57 2.55 19.26
C GLN A 636 -23.84 3.91 19.21
N PHE A 637 -22.53 3.88 19.00
CA PHE A 637 -21.70 5.10 18.92
C PHE A 637 -21.89 5.83 17.59
N MET A 638 -21.48 5.21 16.47
CA MET A 638 -21.83 5.67 15.12
C MET A 638 -22.94 4.76 14.58
N GLY A 639 -24.17 5.02 15.02
CA GLY A 639 -25.34 4.15 14.75
C GLY A 639 -25.53 3.84 13.27
N TRP A 640 -25.36 4.84 12.38
CA TRP A 640 -25.51 4.67 10.93
C TRP A 640 -24.53 3.69 10.30
N CYS A 641 -23.38 3.40 10.93
CA CYS A 641 -22.40 2.46 10.41
C CYS A 641 -22.82 0.98 10.52
N TRP A 642 -24.04 0.67 10.98
CA TRP A 642 -24.63 -0.68 10.92
C TRP A 642 -24.53 -1.35 9.54
N SER A 643 -24.62 -0.57 8.46
CA SER A 643 -24.52 -1.13 7.10
C SER A 643 -23.11 -1.63 6.78
N LEU A 644 -22.07 -0.96 7.30
CA LEU A 644 -20.68 -1.38 7.17
C LEU A 644 -20.42 -2.65 7.99
N ALA A 645 -21.06 -2.80 9.15
CA ALA A 645 -21.00 -4.04 9.92
C ALA A 645 -21.56 -5.24 9.12
N ILE A 646 -22.69 -5.06 8.42
CA ILE A 646 -23.24 -6.07 7.48
C ILE A 646 -22.26 -6.35 6.34
N GLU A 647 -21.62 -5.32 5.76
CA GLU A 647 -20.65 -5.50 4.67
C GLU A 647 -19.40 -6.29 5.10
N GLU A 648 -18.82 -6.00 6.27
CA GLU A 648 -17.67 -6.77 6.77
C GLU A 648 -18.06 -8.20 7.15
N GLN A 649 -19.22 -8.40 7.77
CA GLN A 649 -19.79 -9.73 8.03
C GLN A 649 -20.01 -10.50 6.70
N PHE A 650 -20.40 -9.83 5.62
CA PHE A 650 -20.46 -10.41 4.29
C PHE A 650 -19.09 -10.77 3.71
N TYR A 651 -18.06 -9.93 3.89
CA TYR A 651 -16.72 -10.23 3.37
C TYR A 651 -16.05 -11.41 4.08
N LEU A 652 -16.46 -11.74 5.31
CA LEU A 652 -16.06 -12.99 5.96
C LEU A 652 -16.73 -14.24 5.37
N VAL A 653 -18.01 -14.12 4.98
CA VAL A 653 -18.84 -15.26 4.53
C VAL A 653 -18.73 -15.53 3.01
N ALA A 654 -18.66 -14.47 2.20
CA ALA A 654 -18.71 -14.58 0.74
C ALA A 654 -17.54 -15.36 0.11
N PRO A 655 -16.27 -15.19 0.54
CA PRO A 655 -15.15 -15.98 0.03
C PRO A 655 -15.33 -17.48 0.29
N LEU A 656 -15.80 -17.84 1.50
CA LEU A 656 -16.07 -19.23 1.87
C LEU A 656 -17.21 -19.83 1.02
N PHE A 657 -18.32 -19.10 0.87
CA PHE A 657 -19.44 -19.53 0.04
C PHE A 657 -19.02 -19.75 -1.43
N LEU A 658 -18.29 -18.81 -2.01
CA LEU A 658 -17.85 -18.89 -3.41
C LEU A 658 -16.78 -19.97 -3.63
N LEU A 659 -15.86 -20.18 -2.69
CA LEU A 659 -14.93 -21.32 -2.75
C LEU A 659 -15.63 -22.68 -2.66
N LEU A 660 -16.64 -22.82 -1.78
CA LEU A 660 -17.43 -24.05 -1.68
C LEU A 660 -18.24 -24.30 -2.95
N MET A 661 -18.76 -23.25 -3.59
CA MET A 661 -19.57 -23.36 -4.81
C MET A 661 -18.75 -23.36 -6.12
N ARG A 662 -17.43 -23.18 -6.08
CA ARG A 662 -16.59 -22.97 -7.30
C ARG A 662 -16.70 -24.05 -8.37
N LYS A 663 -16.94 -25.30 -7.98
CA LYS A 663 -17.11 -26.48 -8.86
C LYS A 663 -18.56 -26.99 -8.90
N SER A 664 -19.52 -26.22 -8.36
CA SER A 664 -20.94 -26.61 -8.23
C SER A 664 -21.79 -26.05 -9.37
N GLU A 665 -22.30 -26.93 -10.22
CA GLU A 665 -23.30 -26.58 -11.24
C GLU A 665 -24.63 -26.09 -10.60
N SER A 666 -24.85 -26.43 -9.32
CA SER A 666 -26.03 -26.03 -8.54
C SER A 666 -25.92 -24.64 -7.89
N PHE A 667 -24.91 -23.81 -8.21
CA PHE A 667 -24.71 -22.47 -7.60
C PHE A 667 -26.00 -21.63 -7.57
N LEU A 668 -26.76 -21.59 -8.66
CA LEU A 668 -28.00 -20.81 -8.74
C LEU A 668 -29.11 -21.38 -7.84
N GLN A 669 -29.16 -22.70 -7.66
CA GLN A 669 -30.15 -23.37 -6.81
C GLN A 669 -29.88 -23.09 -5.33
N TRP A 670 -28.61 -23.15 -4.92
CA TRP A 670 -28.17 -22.75 -3.58
C TRP A 670 -28.45 -21.26 -3.32
N SER A 671 -28.19 -20.41 -4.31
CA SER A 671 -28.49 -18.98 -4.21
C SER A 671 -30.00 -18.72 -4.05
N VAL A 672 -30.87 -19.40 -4.80
CA VAL A 672 -32.33 -19.33 -4.62
C VAL A 672 -32.77 -19.86 -3.25
N ALA A 673 -32.17 -20.95 -2.77
CA ALA A 673 -32.47 -21.49 -1.44
C ALA A 673 -32.07 -20.50 -0.32
N LEU A 674 -30.95 -19.79 -0.47
CA LEU A 674 -30.53 -18.72 0.43
C LEU A 674 -31.45 -17.49 0.34
N MET A 675 -31.90 -17.08 -0.85
CA MET A 675 -32.91 -16.00 -0.96
C MET A 675 -34.20 -16.36 -0.20
N ALA A 676 -34.70 -17.58 -0.37
CA ALA A 676 -35.88 -18.07 0.34
C ALA A 676 -35.65 -18.14 1.87
N LEU A 677 -34.44 -18.51 2.30
CA LEU A 677 -34.04 -18.48 3.71
C LEU A 677 -34.08 -17.05 4.27
N GLY A 678 -33.59 -16.05 3.53
CA GLY A 678 -33.65 -14.64 3.91
C GLY A 678 -35.08 -14.15 4.14
N TRP A 679 -36.01 -14.50 3.25
CA TRP A 679 -37.43 -14.18 3.41
C TRP A 679 -38.05 -14.85 4.64
N MET A 680 -37.72 -16.13 4.89
CA MET A 680 -38.17 -16.84 6.08
C MET A 680 -37.61 -16.22 7.37
N LEU A 681 -36.34 -15.78 7.38
CA LEU A 681 -35.72 -15.12 8.53
C LEU A 681 -36.31 -13.74 8.81
N ARG A 682 -36.60 -12.93 7.78
CA ARG A 682 -37.31 -11.64 7.91
C ARG A 682 -38.67 -11.81 8.56
N ILE A 683 -39.48 -12.78 8.08
CA ILE A 683 -40.80 -13.09 8.62
C ILE A 683 -40.68 -13.62 10.05
N PHE A 684 -39.77 -14.58 10.28
CA PHE A 684 -39.55 -15.16 11.60
C PHE A 684 -39.15 -14.11 12.64
N SER A 685 -38.24 -13.20 12.32
CA SER A 685 -37.82 -12.15 13.26
C SER A 685 -38.98 -11.20 13.59
N LEU A 686 -39.75 -10.76 12.59
CA LEU A 686 -40.90 -9.88 12.81
C LEU A 686 -41.96 -10.54 13.72
N GLU A 687 -42.31 -11.80 13.45
CA GLU A 687 -43.30 -12.57 14.22
C GLU A 687 -42.80 -12.99 15.62
N TYR A 688 -41.50 -13.30 15.77
CA TYR A 688 -40.93 -13.74 17.04
C TYR A 688 -40.80 -12.60 18.06
N HIS A 689 -40.55 -11.38 17.58
CA HIS A 689 -40.42 -10.18 18.40
C HIS A 689 -41.72 -9.34 18.50
N ASP A 690 -42.86 -9.84 17.97
CA ASP A 690 -44.17 -9.16 17.96
C ASP A 690 -44.12 -7.73 17.37
N LEU A 691 -43.34 -7.55 16.29
CA LEU A 691 -43.08 -6.25 15.68
C LEU A 691 -44.15 -5.88 14.64
N PRO A 692 -44.50 -4.59 14.48
CA PRO A 692 -45.47 -4.17 13.47
C PRO A 692 -44.98 -4.46 12.05
N THR A 693 -45.88 -4.73 11.11
CA THR A 693 -45.54 -4.90 9.68
C THR A 693 -45.14 -3.59 9.01
N LEU A 694 -45.81 -2.50 9.36
CA LEU A 694 -45.53 -1.15 8.86
C LEU A 694 -44.44 -0.48 9.71
N TRP A 695 -43.51 0.23 9.07
CA TRP A 695 -42.52 1.07 9.76
C TRP A 695 -42.78 2.54 9.39
N ASP A 696 -43.07 3.37 10.37
CA ASP A 696 -43.39 4.79 10.18
C ASP A 696 -42.35 5.66 10.91
N PHE A 697 -41.74 6.59 10.18
CA PHE A 697 -40.74 7.52 10.73
C PHE A 697 -41.34 8.58 11.67
N ARG A 698 -42.67 8.69 11.75
CA ARG A 698 -43.34 9.54 12.74
C ARG A 698 -43.35 8.95 14.15
N ASP A 699 -43.18 7.62 14.26
CA ASP A 699 -43.05 6.89 15.52
C ASP A 699 -41.58 6.72 15.97
N LEU A 700 -40.67 7.52 15.41
CA LEU A 700 -39.23 7.51 15.69
C LEU A 700 -38.92 7.60 17.21
N GLY A 701 -38.12 6.66 17.70
CA GLY A 701 -37.77 6.56 19.14
C GLY A 701 -38.83 5.88 20.01
N SER A 702 -39.91 5.34 19.45
CA SER A 702 -40.79 4.39 20.15
C SER A 702 -40.15 3.00 20.25
N GLU A 703 -40.53 2.21 21.27
CA GLU A 703 -40.08 0.81 21.42
C GLU A 703 -40.33 -0.02 20.16
N ALA A 704 -41.44 0.21 19.46
CA ALA A 704 -41.78 -0.48 18.22
C ALA A 704 -40.88 -0.06 17.04
N TRP A 705 -40.47 1.21 16.97
CA TRP A 705 -39.52 1.69 15.96
C TRP A 705 -38.12 1.16 16.21
N ILE A 706 -37.66 1.20 17.48
CA ILE A 706 -36.36 0.68 17.93
C ILE A 706 -36.28 -0.84 17.69
N GLY A 707 -37.27 -1.61 18.13
CA GLY A 707 -37.30 -3.06 17.91
C GLY A 707 -37.37 -3.43 16.41
N ARG A 708 -38.01 -2.62 15.56
CA ARG A 708 -37.93 -2.79 14.10
C ARG A 708 -36.51 -2.53 13.58
N PHE A 709 -35.81 -1.53 14.10
CA PHE A 709 -34.43 -1.26 13.73
C PHE A 709 -33.53 -2.47 14.12
N ASP A 710 -33.41 -2.72 15.42
CA ASP A 710 -32.45 -3.62 16.10
C ASP A 710 -32.63 -5.12 15.81
N HIS A 711 -33.75 -5.53 15.21
CA HIS A 711 -34.03 -6.95 14.93
C HIS A 711 -34.33 -7.23 13.45
N THR A 712 -34.73 -6.22 12.67
CA THR A 712 -35.14 -6.42 11.27
C THR A 712 -34.37 -5.62 10.25
N TYR A 713 -33.84 -4.45 10.61
CA TYR A 713 -33.29 -3.49 9.65
C TYR A 713 -31.76 -3.50 9.55
N ASP A 714 -31.07 -3.67 10.67
CA ASP A 714 -29.61 -3.51 10.80
C ASP A 714 -28.82 -4.82 10.88
N ASN A 715 -29.52 -5.96 10.89
CA ASN A 715 -28.95 -7.29 11.07
C ASN A 715 -28.57 -7.98 9.76
N PHE A 716 -27.38 -8.59 9.69
CA PHE A 716 -26.90 -9.32 8.50
C PHE A 716 -27.88 -10.42 8.05
N TYR A 717 -28.44 -11.19 8.98
CA TYR A 717 -29.30 -12.33 8.67
C TYR A 717 -30.67 -11.95 8.06
N THR A 718 -31.12 -10.70 8.18
CA THR A 718 -32.28 -10.17 7.43
C THR A 718 -31.89 -9.38 6.19
N ARG A 719 -30.66 -8.85 6.09
CA ARG A 719 -30.27 -7.91 5.03
C ARG A 719 -29.40 -8.49 3.91
N TYR A 720 -28.81 -9.68 4.06
CA TYR A 720 -27.87 -10.25 3.06
C TYR A 720 -28.42 -10.47 1.64
N GLY A 721 -29.74 -10.43 1.43
CA GLY A 721 -30.38 -10.68 0.13
C GLY A 721 -29.85 -9.80 -1.01
N GLY A 722 -29.66 -8.48 -0.76
CA GLY A 722 -29.08 -7.56 -1.76
C GLY A 722 -27.64 -7.91 -2.15
N LEU A 723 -26.82 -8.29 -1.16
CA LEU A 723 -25.44 -8.74 -1.38
C LEU A 723 -25.41 -10.04 -2.20
N LEU A 724 -26.28 -11.01 -1.87
CA LEU A 724 -26.40 -12.27 -2.61
C LEU A 724 -26.86 -12.05 -4.06
N ILE A 725 -27.81 -11.13 -4.29
CA ILE A 725 -28.23 -10.73 -5.64
C ILE A 725 -27.05 -10.16 -6.45
N GLY A 726 -26.23 -9.32 -5.83
CA GLY A 726 -24.99 -8.83 -6.43
C GLY A 726 -24.05 -9.98 -6.83
N VAL A 727 -23.85 -10.95 -5.93
CA VAL A 727 -23.02 -12.14 -6.18
C VAL A 727 -23.57 -13.02 -7.31
N ILE A 728 -24.90 -13.19 -7.42
CA ILE A 728 -25.53 -13.89 -8.54
C ILE A 728 -25.24 -13.17 -9.86
N ALA A 729 -25.39 -11.84 -9.90
CA ALA A 729 -25.08 -11.05 -11.09
C ALA A 729 -23.58 -11.11 -11.46
N ALA A 730 -22.69 -11.12 -10.47
CA ALA A 730 -21.25 -11.32 -10.68
C ALA A 730 -20.93 -12.68 -11.30
N TRP A 731 -21.55 -13.75 -10.80
CA TRP A 731 -21.38 -15.10 -11.34
C TRP A 731 -21.84 -15.20 -12.79
N ILE A 732 -22.99 -14.61 -13.12
CA ILE A 732 -23.46 -14.52 -14.51
C ILE A 732 -22.47 -13.71 -15.37
N HIS A 733 -22.00 -12.56 -14.88
CA HIS A 733 -21.06 -11.70 -15.60
C HIS A 733 -19.68 -12.34 -15.83
N VAL A 734 -19.15 -13.10 -14.88
CA VAL A 734 -17.81 -13.72 -14.98
C VAL A 734 -17.86 -15.08 -15.68
N ASN A 735 -18.77 -15.98 -15.28
CA ASN A 735 -18.78 -17.37 -15.75
C ASN A 735 -19.68 -17.60 -16.99
N ARG A 736 -20.58 -16.66 -17.33
CA ARG A 736 -21.53 -16.79 -18.46
C ARG A 736 -21.49 -15.61 -19.44
N LYS A 737 -20.39 -14.83 -19.44
CA LYS A 737 -20.25 -13.59 -20.24
C LYS A 737 -20.63 -13.77 -21.72
N ALA A 738 -20.05 -14.77 -22.38
CA ALA A 738 -20.27 -15.02 -23.81
C ALA A 738 -21.74 -15.35 -24.12
N GLU A 739 -22.38 -16.20 -23.29
CA GLU A 739 -23.80 -16.55 -23.44
C GLU A 739 -24.73 -15.34 -23.26
N VAL A 740 -24.40 -14.45 -22.31
CA VAL A 740 -25.15 -13.21 -22.05
C VAL A 740 -25.00 -12.22 -23.21
N GLU A 741 -23.78 -12.02 -23.71
CA GLU A 741 -23.51 -11.17 -24.86
C GLU A 741 -24.15 -11.72 -26.14
N GLU A 742 -24.10 -13.03 -26.37
CA GLU A 742 -24.80 -13.68 -27.48
C GLU A 742 -26.33 -13.52 -27.36
N TYR A 743 -26.90 -13.74 -26.18
CA TYR A 743 -28.35 -13.58 -25.94
C TYR A 743 -28.82 -12.15 -26.23
N PHE A 744 -28.09 -11.14 -25.76
CA PHE A 744 -28.46 -9.73 -25.98
C PHE A 744 -28.19 -9.26 -27.42
N ASN A 745 -27.14 -9.75 -28.10
CA ASN A 745 -26.87 -9.37 -29.50
C ASN A 745 -27.75 -10.13 -30.52
N SER A 746 -28.16 -11.37 -30.24
CA SER A 746 -28.98 -12.20 -31.15
C SER A 746 -30.47 -11.81 -31.20
N ARG A 747 -30.98 -11.06 -30.21
CA ARG A 747 -32.41 -10.73 -30.08
C ARG A 747 -32.64 -9.22 -30.03
N LYS A 748 -33.42 -8.69 -30.98
CA LYS A 748 -33.71 -7.22 -31.03
C LYS A 748 -34.70 -6.72 -29.97
N LEU A 749 -35.70 -7.52 -29.59
CA LEU A 749 -36.79 -7.09 -28.70
C LEU A 749 -36.63 -7.54 -27.24
N ALA A 750 -36.04 -8.72 -27.01
CA ALA A 750 -35.87 -9.27 -25.67
C ALA A 750 -35.08 -8.38 -24.70
N PRO A 751 -33.93 -7.76 -25.09
CA PRO A 751 -33.18 -6.88 -24.19
C PRO A 751 -34.02 -5.68 -23.75
N LEU A 752 -34.71 -5.03 -24.70
CA LEU A 752 -35.58 -3.89 -24.42
C LEU A 752 -36.72 -4.24 -23.46
N LEU A 753 -37.36 -5.40 -23.61
CA LEU A 753 -38.40 -5.86 -22.70
C LEU A 753 -37.86 -6.14 -21.29
N ILE A 754 -36.66 -6.74 -21.19
CA ILE A 754 -36.00 -7.00 -19.90
C ILE A 754 -35.64 -5.67 -19.21
N SER A 755 -34.97 -4.76 -19.92
CA SER A 755 -34.62 -3.41 -19.43
C SER A 755 -35.87 -2.61 -19.03
N SER A 756 -36.96 -2.69 -19.80
CA SER A 756 -38.23 -2.01 -19.47
C SER A 756 -38.88 -2.60 -18.22
N CYS A 757 -38.94 -3.93 -18.12
CA CYS A 757 -39.55 -4.62 -16.98
C CYS A 757 -38.76 -4.34 -15.69
N ALA A 758 -37.42 -4.43 -15.75
CA ALA A 758 -36.56 -4.12 -14.63
C ALA A 758 -36.69 -2.65 -14.19
N LEU A 759 -36.77 -1.70 -15.13
CA LEU A 759 -36.99 -0.28 -14.80
C LEU A 759 -38.36 -0.03 -14.16
N LEU A 760 -39.42 -0.69 -14.64
CA LEU A 760 -40.75 -0.59 -14.05
C LEU A 760 -40.79 -1.17 -12.63
N VAL A 761 -40.15 -2.32 -12.39
CA VAL A 761 -40.04 -2.92 -11.05
C VAL A 761 -39.21 -2.04 -10.11
N PHE A 762 -38.10 -1.48 -10.60
CA PHE A 762 -37.24 -0.57 -9.84
C PHE A 762 -38.02 0.68 -9.40
N LEU A 763 -38.71 1.34 -10.32
CA LEU A 763 -39.55 2.50 -10.03
C LEU A 763 -40.73 2.14 -9.11
N PHE A 764 -41.38 1.00 -9.33
CA PHE A 764 -42.47 0.54 -8.48
C PHE A 764 -42.01 0.32 -7.03
N ALA A 765 -40.90 -0.40 -6.82
CA ALA A 765 -40.34 -0.62 -5.49
C ALA A 765 -39.82 0.68 -4.83
N THR A 766 -39.33 1.64 -5.62
CA THR A 766 -38.86 2.96 -5.14
C THR A 766 -39.99 3.83 -4.61
N PHE A 767 -41.15 3.85 -5.29
CA PHE A 767 -42.27 4.72 -4.94
C PHE A 767 -43.37 4.03 -4.11
N LEU A 768 -43.40 2.70 -4.04
CA LEU A 768 -44.32 1.97 -3.16
C LEU A 768 -43.80 1.91 -1.72
N GLU A 769 -44.12 2.95 -0.96
CA GLU A 769 -43.87 3.00 0.49
C GLU A 769 -44.89 2.12 1.26
N GLN A 770 -44.45 1.45 2.33
CA GLN A 770 -45.26 0.55 3.16
C GLN A 770 -46.60 1.15 3.62
N ARG A 771 -46.67 2.47 3.86
CA ARG A 771 -47.92 3.16 4.26
C ARG A 771 -49.06 3.02 3.23
N HIS A 772 -48.76 2.82 1.95
CA HIS A 772 -49.76 2.53 0.90
C HIS A 772 -50.41 1.15 1.06
N LEU A 773 -49.79 0.26 1.84
CA LEU A 773 -50.29 -1.07 2.16
C LEU A 773 -51.01 -1.12 3.51
N ALA A 774 -51.19 0.00 4.21
CA ALA A 774 -51.84 0.04 5.52
C ALA A 774 -53.28 -0.52 5.51
N ASP A 775 -54.05 -0.22 4.46
CA ASP A 775 -55.41 -0.76 4.25
C ASP A 775 -55.42 -2.19 3.66
N SER A 776 -54.26 -2.76 3.34
CA SER A 776 -54.14 -4.13 2.81
C SER A 776 -54.10 -5.17 3.93
N SER A 777 -54.40 -6.44 3.60
CA SER A 777 -54.39 -7.51 4.62
C SER A 777 -53.00 -7.76 5.18
N TYR A 778 -52.93 -8.19 6.44
CA TYR A 778 -51.68 -8.51 7.14
C TYR A 778 -50.70 -9.35 6.30
N TYR A 779 -51.21 -10.41 5.64
CA TYR A 779 -50.39 -11.27 4.79
C TYR A 779 -49.80 -10.56 3.55
N VAL A 780 -50.46 -9.54 3.01
CA VAL A 780 -49.93 -8.71 1.91
C VAL A 780 -48.81 -7.82 2.43
N GLN A 781 -49.01 -7.15 3.57
CA GLN A 781 -47.99 -6.33 4.22
C GLN A 781 -46.74 -7.15 4.58
N LEU A 782 -46.94 -8.32 5.21
CA LEU A 782 -45.87 -9.25 5.60
C LEU A 782 -45.13 -9.81 4.38
N SER A 783 -45.85 -10.19 3.32
CA SER A 783 -45.24 -10.69 2.08
C SER A 783 -44.44 -9.60 1.36
N TRP A 784 -44.94 -8.36 1.35
CA TRP A 784 -44.23 -7.22 0.77
C TRP A 784 -42.95 -6.93 1.55
N TYR A 785 -43.02 -6.76 2.86
CA TYR A 785 -41.85 -6.56 3.72
C TYR A 785 -40.80 -7.67 3.56
N ALA A 786 -41.22 -8.93 3.39
CA ALA A 786 -40.31 -10.04 3.19
C ALA A 786 -39.49 -9.93 1.88
N ILE A 787 -40.03 -9.33 0.81
CA ILE A 787 -39.43 -9.35 -0.55
C ILE A 787 -39.02 -7.98 -1.11
N GLU A 788 -39.52 -6.86 -0.59
CA GLU A 788 -39.42 -5.52 -1.19
C GLU A 788 -37.99 -5.12 -1.60
N LYS A 789 -37.03 -5.34 -0.70
CA LYS A 789 -35.61 -5.00 -0.84
C LYS A 789 -34.89 -5.88 -1.86
N ASP A 790 -35.29 -7.15 -1.94
CA ASP A 790 -34.71 -8.11 -2.88
C ASP A 790 -35.32 -7.96 -4.28
N LEU A 791 -36.58 -7.55 -4.37
CA LEU A 791 -37.23 -7.18 -5.61
C LEU A 791 -36.58 -5.91 -6.20
N PHE A 792 -36.36 -4.89 -5.36
CA PHE A 792 -35.59 -3.70 -5.71
C PHE A 792 -34.17 -4.06 -6.16
N GLY A 793 -33.40 -4.76 -5.32
CA GLY A 793 -32.02 -5.15 -5.62
C GLY A 793 -31.90 -6.04 -6.86
N GLY A 794 -32.84 -6.96 -7.07
CA GLY A 794 -32.91 -7.81 -8.25
C GLY A 794 -33.16 -7.01 -9.53
N SER A 795 -34.07 -6.03 -9.47
CA SER A 795 -34.32 -5.12 -10.59
C SER A 795 -33.09 -4.27 -10.92
N LEU A 796 -32.38 -3.75 -9.90
CA LEU A 796 -31.13 -3.01 -10.06
C LEU A 796 -30.02 -3.87 -10.69
N ALA A 797 -29.84 -5.11 -10.22
CA ALA A 797 -28.85 -6.02 -10.77
C ALA A 797 -29.12 -6.34 -12.25
N VAL A 798 -30.39 -6.52 -12.65
CA VAL A 798 -30.76 -6.66 -14.06
C VAL A 798 -30.48 -5.38 -14.85
N LEU A 799 -30.78 -4.20 -14.31
CA LEU A 799 -30.46 -2.92 -14.95
C LEU A 799 -28.94 -2.73 -15.14
N ILE A 800 -28.11 -3.11 -14.16
CA ILE A 800 -26.65 -3.10 -14.29
C ILE A 800 -26.21 -4.07 -15.40
N MET A 801 -26.71 -5.31 -15.42
CA MET A 801 -26.36 -6.29 -16.45
C MET A 801 -26.77 -5.85 -17.86
N CYS A 802 -27.95 -5.24 -18.01
CA CYS A 802 -28.37 -4.63 -19.26
C CYS A 802 -27.46 -3.43 -19.63
N ALA A 803 -27.16 -2.53 -18.69
CA ALA A 803 -26.30 -1.37 -18.93
C ALA A 803 -24.84 -1.74 -19.21
N LEU A 804 -24.37 -2.95 -18.87
CA LEU A 804 -23.08 -3.49 -19.26
C LEU A 804 -23.15 -4.15 -20.66
N HIS A 805 -24.06 -5.11 -20.89
CA HIS A 805 -24.01 -6.00 -22.06
C HIS A 805 -25.02 -5.68 -23.18
N SER A 806 -26.11 -4.94 -22.91
CA SER A 806 -27.15 -4.63 -23.90
C SER A 806 -26.88 -3.32 -24.66
N LYS A 807 -27.35 -3.28 -25.92
CA LYS A 807 -27.32 -2.11 -26.82
C LYS A 807 -28.73 -1.51 -27.07
N ASP A 808 -29.73 -1.90 -26.27
CA ASP A 808 -31.08 -1.34 -26.37
C ASP A 808 -31.15 0.13 -25.90
N SER A 809 -32.21 0.85 -26.26
CA SER A 809 -32.35 2.28 -25.98
C SER A 809 -32.40 2.64 -24.49
N ILE A 810 -32.96 1.76 -23.64
CA ILE A 810 -33.03 2.00 -22.18
C ILE A 810 -31.66 1.73 -21.57
N ALA A 811 -31.04 0.60 -21.90
CA ALA A 811 -29.67 0.29 -21.49
C ALA A 811 -28.67 1.37 -21.95
N GLY A 812 -28.83 1.89 -23.17
CA GLY A 812 -28.02 2.98 -23.73
C GLY A 812 -28.21 4.30 -22.99
N ALA A 813 -29.46 4.69 -22.69
CA ALA A 813 -29.76 5.89 -21.91
C ALA A 813 -29.21 5.78 -20.47
N LEU A 814 -29.42 4.65 -19.81
CA LEU A 814 -28.87 4.38 -18.47
C LEU A 814 -27.35 4.39 -18.48
N ARG A 815 -26.71 3.71 -19.45
CA ARG A 815 -25.26 3.73 -19.63
C ARG A 815 -24.75 5.16 -19.83
N GLY A 816 -25.43 5.99 -20.61
CA GLY A 816 -25.08 7.41 -20.80
C GLY A 816 -25.15 8.25 -19.53
N ILE A 817 -26.22 8.09 -18.74
CA ILE A 817 -26.39 8.80 -17.45
C ILE A 817 -25.35 8.32 -16.43
N LEU A 818 -25.25 7.00 -16.21
CA LEU A 818 -24.39 6.41 -15.18
C LEU A 818 -22.90 6.60 -15.50
N SER A 819 -22.51 6.56 -16.78
CA SER A 819 -21.11 6.80 -17.18
C SER A 819 -20.68 8.27 -17.12
N SER A 820 -21.61 9.20 -16.82
CA SER A 820 -21.36 10.65 -16.78
C SER A 820 -20.15 11.03 -15.94
N ARG A 821 -19.38 12.02 -16.43
CA ARG A 821 -18.21 12.56 -15.72
C ARG A 821 -18.58 13.27 -14.41
N ILE A 822 -19.80 13.81 -14.30
CA ILE A 822 -20.27 14.51 -13.09
C ILE A 822 -20.49 13.54 -11.92
N LEU A 823 -20.91 12.30 -12.20
CA LEU A 823 -21.12 11.30 -11.16
C LEU A 823 -19.82 10.68 -10.66
N TYR A 824 -18.73 10.73 -11.44
CA TYR A 824 -17.50 10.03 -11.11
C TYR A 824 -16.82 10.50 -9.80
N PRO A 825 -16.65 11.81 -9.53
CA PRO A 825 -16.11 12.28 -8.26
C PRO A 825 -16.97 11.82 -7.06
N ILE A 826 -18.29 11.95 -7.19
CA ILE A 826 -19.25 11.56 -6.15
C ILE A 826 -19.18 10.03 -5.88
N ALA A 827 -18.86 9.23 -6.89
CA ALA A 827 -18.64 7.79 -6.77
C ALA A 827 -17.32 7.41 -6.07
N GLN A 828 -16.31 8.30 -6.06
CA GLN A 828 -15.08 8.12 -5.28
C GLN A 828 -15.30 8.55 -3.82
N LEU A 829 -15.95 9.71 -3.60
CA LEU A 829 -16.22 10.22 -2.25
C LEU A 829 -17.27 9.43 -1.48
N SER A 830 -17.93 8.45 -2.08
CA SER A 830 -19.13 7.82 -1.51
C SER A 830 -18.91 7.20 -0.14
N TYR A 831 -17.71 6.66 0.13
CA TYR A 831 -17.39 6.04 1.42
C TYR A 831 -17.13 7.09 2.49
N SER A 832 -16.16 7.98 2.27
CA SER A 832 -15.87 9.10 3.17
C SER A 832 -17.10 10.01 3.43
N ALA A 833 -17.99 10.20 2.45
CA ALA A 833 -19.24 10.95 2.63
C ALA A 833 -20.25 10.21 3.51
N TYR A 834 -20.35 8.89 3.38
CA TYR A 834 -21.22 8.06 4.22
C TYR A 834 -20.75 7.96 5.68
N LEU A 835 -19.46 8.17 5.94
CA LEU A 835 -18.95 8.24 7.30
C LEU A 835 -19.32 9.57 7.98
N MET A 836 -19.23 10.69 7.26
CA MET A 836 -19.33 12.03 7.84
C MET A 836 -20.74 12.65 7.87
N HIS A 837 -21.69 12.18 7.05
CA HIS A 837 -22.92 12.94 6.77
C HIS A 837 -23.78 13.20 8.01
N GLU A 838 -24.01 12.19 8.85
CA GLU A 838 -24.84 12.36 10.05
C GLU A 838 -24.16 13.26 11.07
N MET A 839 -22.85 13.11 11.28
CA MET A 839 -22.07 13.97 12.18
C MET A 839 -22.18 15.45 11.80
N VAL A 840 -22.05 15.75 10.50
CA VAL A 840 -22.20 17.12 9.98
C VAL A 840 -23.61 17.65 10.22
N MET A 841 -24.65 16.83 10.03
CA MET A 841 -26.04 17.25 10.22
C MET A 841 -26.41 17.42 11.70
N ILE A 842 -26.07 16.46 12.56
CA ILE A 842 -26.28 16.48 14.01
C ILE A 842 -25.60 17.69 14.65
N TRP A 843 -24.40 18.05 14.20
CA TRP A 843 -23.69 19.24 14.68
C TRP A 843 -24.23 20.55 14.11
N LEU A 844 -24.47 20.63 12.80
CA LEU A 844 -24.85 21.88 12.13
C LEU A 844 -26.28 22.31 12.45
N PHE A 845 -27.24 21.39 12.35
CA PHE A 845 -28.67 21.73 12.35
C PHE A 845 -29.20 22.36 13.65
N PRO A 846 -28.77 21.99 14.88
CA PRO A 846 -29.23 22.69 16.07
C PRO A 846 -28.68 24.12 16.13
N ILE A 847 -27.40 24.31 15.77
CA ILE A 847 -26.71 25.61 15.76
C ILE A 847 -27.33 26.54 14.71
N SER A 848 -27.50 26.07 13.47
CA SER A 848 -28.02 26.88 12.37
C SER A 848 -29.50 27.20 12.54
N SER A 849 -30.30 26.26 13.06
CA SER A 849 -31.73 26.50 13.30
C SER A 849 -31.94 27.53 14.41
N GLU A 850 -31.20 27.45 15.51
CA GLU A 850 -31.27 28.44 16.59
C GLU A 850 -30.83 29.83 16.12
N PHE A 851 -29.75 29.92 15.34
CA PHE A 851 -29.26 31.19 14.81
C PHE A 851 -30.24 31.81 13.79
N PHE A 852 -30.65 31.05 12.77
CA PHE A 852 -31.48 31.59 11.69
C PHE A 852 -32.95 31.76 12.08
N ILE A 853 -33.56 30.78 12.75
CA ILE A 853 -34.97 30.85 13.16
C ILE A 853 -35.12 31.67 14.44
N GLY A 854 -34.36 31.33 15.48
CA GLY A 854 -34.44 31.96 16.80
C GLY A 854 -33.90 33.40 16.82
N ALA A 855 -32.64 33.60 16.44
CA ALA A 855 -32.00 34.92 16.57
C ALA A 855 -32.29 35.87 15.39
N MET A 856 -32.36 35.37 14.15
CA MET A 856 -32.58 36.19 12.94
C MET A 856 -34.04 36.25 12.44
N GLY A 857 -34.94 35.39 12.91
CA GLY A 857 -36.34 35.35 12.46
C GLY A 857 -36.54 34.93 11.00
N VAL A 858 -35.61 34.15 10.44
CA VAL A 858 -35.72 33.57 9.08
C VAL A 858 -36.80 32.49 9.07
N ALA A 859 -37.60 32.44 8.00
CA ALA A 859 -38.67 31.45 7.86
C ALA A 859 -38.13 30.00 7.89
N PRO A 860 -38.69 29.08 8.71
CA PRO A 860 -38.16 27.71 8.88
C PRO A 860 -37.97 26.92 7.58
N ASN A 861 -38.86 27.10 6.59
CA ASN A 861 -38.75 26.43 5.29
C ASN A 861 -37.56 26.92 4.45
N VAL A 862 -37.10 28.16 4.65
CA VAL A 862 -35.85 28.66 4.03
C VAL A 862 -34.65 28.04 4.73
N VAL A 863 -34.71 27.94 6.07
CA VAL A 863 -33.66 27.29 6.88
C VAL A 863 -33.52 25.81 6.52
N PHE A 864 -34.62 25.08 6.28
CA PHE A 864 -34.57 23.71 5.74
C PHE A 864 -33.72 23.62 4.46
N VAL A 865 -34.00 24.47 3.46
CA VAL A 865 -33.29 24.43 2.17
C VAL A 865 -31.82 24.81 2.34
N VAL A 866 -31.53 25.83 3.16
CA VAL A 866 -30.15 26.24 3.48
C VAL A 866 -29.41 25.11 4.20
N ASN A 867 -29.99 24.55 5.26
CA ASN A 867 -29.43 23.43 6.01
C ASN A 867 -29.14 22.23 5.11
N SER A 868 -30.07 21.82 4.26
CA SER A 868 -29.89 20.68 3.35
C SER A 868 -28.78 20.93 2.32
N ILE A 869 -28.70 22.12 1.72
CA ILE A 869 -27.64 22.45 0.75
C ILE A 869 -26.28 22.53 1.47
N VAL A 870 -26.21 23.22 2.61
CA VAL A 870 -24.96 23.45 3.35
C VAL A 870 -24.44 22.15 3.95
N SER A 871 -25.28 21.27 4.52
CA SER A 871 -24.81 19.99 5.06
C SER A 871 -24.31 19.04 3.96
N ILE A 872 -24.98 18.97 2.81
CA ILE A 872 -24.51 18.16 1.67
C ILE A 872 -23.18 18.70 1.14
N LEU A 873 -23.05 20.02 0.99
CA LEU A 873 -21.79 20.64 0.57
C LEU A 873 -20.65 20.40 1.59
N LEU A 874 -20.90 20.62 2.88
CA LEU A 874 -19.91 20.37 3.93
C LEU A 874 -19.53 18.89 4.02
N THR A 875 -20.50 17.98 3.86
CA THR A 875 -20.26 16.53 3.81
C THR A 875 -19.36 16.17 2.63
N LEU A 876 -19.65 16.68 1.42
CA LEU A 876 -18.84 16.42 0.23
C LEU A 876 -17.45 17.06 0.34
N ILE A 877 -17.32 18.22 0.98
CA ILE A 877 -16.01 18.85 1.25
C ILE A 877 -15.21 18.04 2.28
N SER A 878 -15.80 17.66 3.42
CA SER A 878 -15.11 16.82 4.41
C SER A 878 -14.76 15.44 3.84
N ALA A 879 -15.63 14.87 3.00
CA ALA A 879 -15.37 13.63 2.30
C ALA A 879 -14.25 13.76 1.26
N ALA A 880 -14.19 14.87 0.52
CA ALA A 880 -13.11 15.15 -0.41
C ALA A 880 -11.77 15.28 0.31
N ILE A 881 -11.75 15.92 1.48
CA ILE A 881 -10.55 16.03 2.29
C ILE A 881 -10.13 14.65 2.81
N LEU A 882 -11.01 13.90 3.48
CA LEU A 882 -10.70 12.54 3.95
C LEU A 882 -10.29 11.60 2.80
N TYR A 883 -10.90 11.73 1.62
CA TYR A 883 -10.51 10.95 0.44
C TYR A 883 -9.08 11.29 -0.01
N VAL A 884 -8.76 12.57 -0.13
CA VAL A 884 -7.46 13.03 -0.62
C VAL A 884 -6.34 12.80 0.40
N THR A 885 -6.60 12.97 1.69
CA THR A 885 -5.56 12.88 2.74
C THR A 885 -5.45 11.52 3.42
N ILE A 886 -6.45 10.63 3.28
CA ILE A 886 -6.46 9.33 3.99
C ILE A 886 -6.94 8.17 3.10
N GLU A 887 -8.14 8.24 2.51
CA GLU A 887 -8.70 7.10 1.77
C GLU A 887 -7.81 6.73 0.57
N ARG A 888 -7.49 7.70 -0.29
CA ARG A 888 -6.69 7.48 -1.49
C ARG A 888 -5.24 7.12 -1.15
N PRO A 889 -4.55 7.77 -0.19
CA PRO A 889 -3.28 7.33 0.35
C PRO A 889 -3.27 5.89 0.86
N CYS A 890 -4.17 5.50 1.77
CA CYS A 890 -4.21 4.12 2.26
C CYS A 890 -4.59 3.12 1.16
N MET A 891 -5.42 3.49 0.18
CA MET A 891 -5.69 2.66 -0.99
C MET A 891 -4.49 2.51 -1.93
N ARG A 892 -3.64 3.53 -2.03
CA ARG A 892 -2.36 3.54 -2.76
C ARG A 892 -1.35 2.61 -2.10
N PHE A 893 -1.30 2.60 -0.76
CA PHE A 893 -0.51 1.64 0.04
C PHE A 893 -0.83 0.15 -0.21
N ARG A 894 -1.91 -0.19 -0.94
CA ARG A 894 -2.13 -1.57 -1.42
C ARG A 894 -1.12 -2.04 -2.48
N LYS A 895 -0.50 -1.11 -3.20
CA LYS A 895 0.59 -1.37 -4.14
C LYS A 895 1.96 -1.42 -3.43
N HIS A 896 2.05 -0.94 -2.19
CA HIS A 896 3.30 -0.91 -1.42
C HIS A 896 3.82 -2.34 -1.18
N PRO A 897 5.15 -2.59 -1.27
CA PRO A 897 5.77 -3.89 -1.01
C PRO A 897 5.34 -4.51 0.33
N PHE A 898 5.13 -3.63 1.34
CA PHE A 898 4.25 -3.82 2.51
C PHE A 898 3.28 -5.03 2.43
N MET A 899 2.49 -5.01 1.37
CA MET A 899 1.27 -5.78 1.24
C MET A 899 1.44 -7.19 0.64
N SER A 900 2.51 -7.44 -0.11
CA SER A 900 2.78 -8.74 -0.75
C SER A 900 3.14 -9.83 0.28
N ARG A 901 3.79 -9.47 1.39
CA ARG A 901 4.15 -10.42 2.45
C ARG A 901 3.06 -10.71 3.47
N ILE A 902 2.24 -9.70 3.80
CA ILE A 902 1.00 -9.97 4.54
C ILE A 902 0.15 -10.96 3.76
N ASP A 903 0.12 -10.81 2.43
CA ASP A 903 -0.68 -11.68 1.60
C ASP A 903 -0.08 -13.09 1.39
N GLY A 904 1.23 -13.23 1.29
CA GLY A 904 1.86 -14.54 1.11
C GLY A 904 1.74 -15.07 -0.31
N THR A 905 1.80 -14.18 -1.31
CA THR A 905 2.32 -14.55 -2.64
C THR A 905 3.83 -14.72 -2.68
N ALA A 906 4.54 -14.42 -1.57
CA ALA A 906 5.93 -14.86 -1.35
C ALA A 906 6.06 -16.40 -1.51
N LYS A 907 7.04 -16.85 -2.31
CA LYS A 907 7.35 -18.28 -2.51
C LYS A 907 7.98 -18.83 -1.22
N VAL A 908 7.43 -19.90 -0.66
CA VAL A 908 8.00 -20.57 0.53
C VAL A 908 8.83 -21.79 0.12
N ILE A 909 10.15 -21.75 0.30
CA ILE A 909 11.04 -22.89 0.06
C ILE A 909 11.29 -23.68 1.38
N GLY A 910 10.42 -24.67 1.63
CA GLY A 910 10.89 -26.01 2.04
C GLY A 910 11.44 -26.29 3.44
N ASP A 911 10.90 -25.74 4.55
CA ASP A 911 11.30 -26.15 5.92
C ASP A 911 10.97 -27.63 6.25
N SER A 912 11.98 -28.52 6.17
CA SER A 912 11.85 -29.95 6.46
C SER A 912 12.33 -30.31 7.88
N LYS A 913 11.38 -30.36 8.84
CA LYS A 913 11.68 -30.64 10.25
C LYS A 913 12.38 -31.99 10.47
N PRO A 914 13.55 -32.02 11.14
CA PRO A 914 14.36 -33.23 11.24
C PRO A 914 13.77 -34.26 12.22
N LYS A 915 13.78 -35.53 11.80
CA LYS A 915 13.56 -36.67 12.71
C LYS A 915 14.71 -36.76 13.72
N ARG A 916 14.39 -36.86 15.01
CA ARG A 916 15.35 -37.19 16.08
C ARG A 916 16.25 -38.38 15.68
N ARG A 917 17.56 -38.16 15.63
CA ARG A 917 18.59 -39.20 15.73
C ARG A 917 19.62 -38.81 16.79
N ALA A 918 20.21 -39.85 17.39
CA ALA A 918 21.05 -39.78 18.59
C ALA A 918 22.46 -39.21 18.29
N PRO A 919 23.18 -38.69 19.30
CA PRO A 919 24.56 -38.26 19.12
C PRO A 919 25.46 -39.46 18.78
N ALA A 920 26.10 -39.41 17.62
CA ALA A 920 27.20 -40.32 17.27
C ALA A 920 28.50 -39.76 17.87
N GLY A 921 29.26 -40.63 18.52
CA GLY A 921 30.46 -40.24 19.27
C GLY A 921 31.70 -40.03 18.40
N VAL A 922 32.64 -39.29 19.00
CA VAL A 922 34.05 -39.15 18.61
C VAL A 922 34.67 -40.49 18.20
N ILE A 923 35.36 -40.52 17.06
CA ILE A 923 36.50 -41.40 16.81
C ILE A 923 37.59 -40.55 16.13
N GLU A 924 38.73 -40.39 16.80
CA GLU A 924 39.93 -39.75 16.24
C GLU A 924 40.69 -40.72 15.31
N ALA A 925 41.67 -40.16 14.60
CA ALA A 925 42.50 -40.83 13.62
C ALA A 925 43.22 -42.10 14.12
N GLU A 926 43.48 -43.04 13.21
CA GLU A 926 44.79 -43.68 13.14
C GLU A 926 45.22 -43.95 11.69
N VAL A 927 46.52 -44.14 11.49
CA VAL A 927 47.24 -43.96 10.22
C VAL A 927 47.74 -45.32 9.68
N VAL A 928 48.24 -45.34 8.44
CA VAL A 928 49.22 -46.31 7.86
C VAL A 928 48.67 -47.48 7.02
N THR A 929 48.74 -47.26 5.69
CA THR A 929 49.08 -48.19 4.57
C THR A 929 48.43 -49.58 4.44
N SER A 930 47.84 -49.82 3.26
CA SER A 930 48.52 -50.60 2.19
C SER A 930 47.91 -50.30 0.82
#